data_AF-A0A9W8N4C5-F1
#
_entry.id   AF-A0A9W8N4C5-F1
#
_cell.length_a   1.000
_cell.length_b   1.000
_cell.length_c   1.000
_cell.angle_alpha   90.00
_cell.angle_beta   90.00
_cell.angle_gamma   90.00
#
_symmetry.space_group_name_H-M   'P 1'
#
loop_
_entity.id
_entity.type
_entity.pdbx_description
1 polymer ?
#
loop_
_entity_poly.entity_id
_entity_poly.type
_entity_poly.pdbx_seq_one_letter_code
_entity_poly.pdbx_strand_id
1 'polypeptide(L)'
;MDAWEDVVTSDQRAVYLGQWTNWSRGRILGATLTLTKRDGNLVIAFAAFFVTLVASRIWRVICLFCHQLYSSNAPKDAPYHQRQVILRNSSSPQAAVWKLVQLGYAWFSNERLAKQTKRTILPILLALSCIAGFAGITYILPLLSTSTGDEVLLLPGKCGWLNATEAYENITEFEGLTQPLLTNQAVNAANYAQQCYSTDSTGTLDCNGFVKNRIPSTVQFDAPCPFDDSMCRSTSNIRLDSGYIDSHGYFGVNAPANERVLYRTTLQCAPLVTEGYTTTIKSATGNFTQYHHGYFRADATNGIIADGIYMIQDLEAQYNINPIRNETYPIPSSNYKLDAFEADIINGSVADYSEYIPLSKLHRSDGDSTIIFLSGNGVFFTERSEDDWYRATRPSAEFARTIDPSTYSSFIFDEASSPLGCVQQFQFCQQALPKGQECSPLASWVDASSAALNMSPSDVAAARLNWVRSQTTTITNVLNTLQARALTAQRTLSTGIQGPIRSNQWQFDVVSWWAITLAQMQSNFLDSVVGPADKRLEKYISAPEDYSLCTNQKIRSTAYMSFNVFGLYILFLGGALLIGLSFSIEPTLSCLHRRRRYSRSKYLEWVSNESLQLHRLAHEGLGWGRWSRATEDIPVTKKDEILGCLDLSEPLHPRLCSASSDPESESETVYIPYYTPEPVSTSRVMETSQQMGSKMYGNTDFDGVCVIRHDGIEAQYTIVQMVDEARIHATVG
;
A
#
# COMPACT_ATOMS: atom_id res chain seq x y z
N MET A 1 34.09 -8.28 -18.20
CA MET A 1 33.50 -9.03 -17.07
C MET A 1 32.19 -8.35 -16.67
N ASP A 2 31.27 -8.19 -17.64
CA ASP A 2 30.38 -7.01 -17.71
C ASP A 2 28.90 -7.40 -17.87
N ALA A 3 28.44 -8.34 -17.04
CA ALA A 3 27.10 -8.92 -17.10
C ALA A 3 26.31 -8.78 -15.78
N TRP A 4 26.64 -7.78 -14.97
CA TRP A 4 26.13 -7.60 -13.60
C TRP A 4 25.64 -6.18 -13.26
N GLU A 5 25.58 -5.25 -14.23
CA GLU A 5 25.09 -3.88 -13.97
C GLU A 5 23.56 -3.71 -14.15
N ASP A 6 22.86 -4.65 -14.81
CA ASP A 6 21.39 -4.65 -14.95
C ASP A 6 20.70 -5.55 -13.91
N VAL A 7 21.07 -5.44 -12.63
CA VAL A 7 20.17 -5.86 -11.53
C VAL A 7 19.11 -4.78 -11.38
N VAL A 8 18.13 -4.82 -12.29
CA VAL A 8 17.00 -3.89 -12.34
C VAL A 8 16.26 -3.90 -11.00
N THR A 9 16.20 -2.74 -10.37
CA THR A 9 15.39 -2.51 -9.16
C THR A 9 13.92 -2.78 -9.47
N SER A 10 13.24 -3.50 -8.57
CA SER A 10 11.96 -4.17 -8.85
C SER A 10 10.71 -3.27 -8.93
N ASP A 11 10.83 -1.99 -9.28
CA ASP A 11 9.75 -1.00 -9.05
C ASP A 11 9.61 0.10 -10.14
N GLN A 12 9.69 -0.27 -11.43
CA GLN A 12 9.13 0.57 -12.53
C GLN A 12 8.38 -0.27 -13.59
N ARG A 13 7.34 -0.99 -13.16
CA ARG A 13 6.22 -1.30 -14.07
C ARG A 13 5.64 0.05 -14.54
N ALA A 14 5.46 0.23 -15.84
CA ALA A 14 4.90 1.49 -16.35
C ALA A 14 3.47 1.70 -15.80
N VAL A 15 3.24 2.85 -15.18
CA VAL A 15 1.95 3.24 -14.58
C VAL A 15 1.32 4.34 -15.40
N TYR A 16 0.00 4.25 -15.61
CA TYR A 16 -0.78 5.28 -16.27
C TYR A 16 -0.88 6.53 -15.37
N LEU A 17 -0.34 7.65 -15.87
CA LEU A 17 -0.46 8.96 -15.25
C LEU A 17 -1.65 9.71 -15.88
N GLY A 18 -2.60 10.14 -15.05
CA GLY A 18 -3.82 10.79 -15.53
C GLY A 18 -5.06 10.40 -14.73
N GLN A 19 -6.23 10.69 -15.31
CA GLN A 19 -7.53 10.44 -14.68
C GLN A 19 -8.08 9.07 -15.08
N TRP A 20 -8.54 8.29 -14.11
CA TRP A 20 -9.18 7.00 -14.30
C TRP A 20 -10.27 6.78 -13.22
N THR A 21 -11.06 5.71 -13.36
CA THR A 21 -12.12 5.39 -12.39
C THR A 21 -11.74 4.15 -11.60
N ASN A 22 -11.47 4.31 -10.30
CA ASN A 22 -11.30 3.21 -9.37
C ASN A 22 -12.67 2.66 -8.98
N TRP A 23 -13.08 1.56 -9.63
CA TRP A 23 -14.42 1.00 -9.45
C TRP A 23 -14.68 0.42 -8.05
N SER A 24 -13.66 0.28 -7.20
CA SER A 24 -13.81 -0.03 -5.77
C SER A 24 -14.67 1.01 -5.02
N ARG A 25 -14.73 2.25 -5.54
CA ARG A 25 -15.49 3.37 -4.97
C ARG A 25 -16.63 3.85 -5.88
N GLY A 26 -16.94 3.09 -6.93
CA GLY A 26 -17.94 3.44 -7.95
C GLY A 26 -17.57 4.67 -8.80
N ARG A 27 -18.47 5.04 -9.73
CA ARG A 27 -18.18 6.02 -10.78
C ARG A 27 -17.84 7.44 -10.29
N ILE A 28 -18.43 7.88 -9.17
CA ILE A 28 -18.30 9.26 -8.67
C ILE A 28 -17.14 9.37 -7.68
N LEU A 29 -17.19 8.61 -6.57
CA LEU A 29 -16.16 8.66 -5.52
C LEU A 29 -14.87 7.92 -5.90
N GLY A 30 -14.89 7.14 -6.99
CA GLY A 30 -13.74 6.48 -7.59
C GLY A 30 -13.02 7.29 -8.67
N ALA A 31 -13.48 8.49 -9.03
CA ALA A 31 -12.72 9.36 -9.93
C ALA A 31 -11.35 9.67 -9.31
N THR A 32 -10.29 9.13 -9.92
CA THR A 32 -8.94 9.06 -9.37
C THR A 32 -7.95 9.71 -10.34
N LEU A 33 -7.00 10.48 -9.81
CA LEU A 33 -5.90 11.09 -10.56
C LEU A 33 -4.59 10.52 -10.05
N THR A 34 -3.88 9.75 -10.88
CA THR A 34 -2.56 9.22 -10.55
C THR A 34 -1.47 10.15 -11.09
N LEU A 35 -0.51 10.49 -10.22
CA LEU A 35 0.61 11.38 -10.48
C LEU A 35 1.93 10.74 -10.04
N THR A 36 3.04 11.30 -10.52
CA THR A 36 4.36 11.00 -9.93
C THR A 36 4.38 11.46 -8.46
N LYS A 37 5.22 10.84 -7.63
CA LYS A 37 5.40 11.26 -6.22
C LYS A 37 5.83 12.72 -6.08
N ARG A 38 6.59 13.24 -7.07
CA ARG A 38 6.99 14.66 -7.13
C ARG A 38 5.76 15.57 -7.30
N ASP A 39 4.93 15.29 -8.30
CA ASP A 39 3.80 16.15 -8.64
C ASP A 39 2.67 16.01 -7.62
N GLY A 40 2.47 14.80 -7.07
CA GLY A 40 1.56 14.57 -5.95
C GLY A 40 1.93 15.38 -4.71
N ASN A 41 3.21 15.44 -4.36
CA ASN A 41 3.69 16.29 -3.27
C ASN A 41 3.45 17.80 -3.54
N LEU A 42 3.56 18.26 -4.79
CA LEU A 42 3.21 19.63 -5.17
C LEU A 42 1.70 19.91 -5.01
N VAL A 43 0.83 18.96 -5.37
CA VAL A 43 -0.62 19.07 -5.15
C VAL A 43 -0.96 19.13 -3.66
N ILE A 44 -0.31 18.31 -2.81
CA ILE A 44 -0.50 18.36 -1.35
C ILE A 44 -0.03 19.69 -0.77
N ALA A 45 1.15 20.18 -1.17
CA ALA A 45 1.68 21.46 -0.71
C ALA A 45 0.76 22.65 -1.10
N PHE A 46 0.27 22.66 -2.34
CA PHE A 46 -0.69 23.67 -2.81
C PHE A 46 -2.01 23.59 -2.05
N ALA A 47 -2.54 22.38 -1.83
CA ALA A 47 -3.77 22.16 -1.09
C ALA A 47 -3.66 22.59 0.39
N ALA A 48 -2.51 22.36 1.05
CA ALA A 48 -2.27 22.81 2.43
C ALA A 48 -2.21 24.35 2.53
N PHE A 49 -1.54 25.00 1.58
CA PHE A 49 -1.55 26.46 1.47
C PHE A 49 -2.97 27.01 1.21
N PHE A 50 -3.72 26.37 0.31
CA PHE A 50 -5.09 26.75 -0.01
C PHE A 50 -6.04 26.61 1.19
N VAL A 51 -5.96 25.51 1.95
CA VAL A 51 -6.69 25.33 3.22
C VAL A 51 -6.38 26.46 4.20
N THR A 52 -5.12 26.87 4.30
CA THR A 52 -4.69 27.98 5.17
C THR A 52 -5.30 29.33 4.74
N LEU A 53 -5.42 29.58 3.43
CA LEU A 53 -6.13 30.75 2.91
C LEU A 53 -7.63 30.70 3.24
N VAL A 54 -8.29 29.57 2.99
CA VAL A 54 -9.72 29.36 3.32
C VAL A 54 -9.97 29.56 4.82
N ALA A 55 -9.08 29.04 5.67
CA ALA A 55 -9.13 29.20 7.13
C ALA A 55 -9.14 30.68 7.56
N SER A 56 -8.26 31.50 7.00
CA SER A 56 -8.21 32.94 7.28
C SER A 56 -9.52 33.66 6.91
N ARG A 57 -10.18 33.22 5.83
CA ARG A 57 -11.42 33.82 5.33
C ARG A 57 -12.65 33.40 6.12
N ILE A 58 -12.74 32.12 6.50
CA ILE A 58 -13.76 31.63 7.44
C ILE A 58 -13.64 32.37 8.77
N TRP A 59 -12.42 32.54 9.29
CA TRP A 59 -12.18 33.29 10.53
C TRP A 59 -12.69 34.74 10.45
N ARG A 60 -12.43 35.46 9.34
CA ARG A 60 -12.97 36.81 9.13
C ARG A 60 -14.50 36.86 9.17
N VAL A 61 -15.19 35.86 8.62
CA VAL A 61 -16.66 35.76 8.67
C VAL A 61 -17.14 35.49 10.11
N ILE A 62 -16.46 34.63 10.86
CA ILE A 62 -16.76 34.36 12.28
C ILE A 62 -16.56 35.61 13.14
N CYS A 63 -15.48 36.36 12.94
CA CYS A 63 -15.23 37.65 13.59
C CYS A 63 -16.37 38.64 13.36
N LEU A 64 -16.80 38.81 12.11
CA LEU A 64 -17.92 39.68 11.74
C LEU A 64 -19.22 39.22 12.41
N PHE A 65 -19.54 37.92 12.35
CA PHE A 65 -20.73 37.38 12.98
C PHE A 65 -20.74 37.60 14.50
N CYS A 66 -19.62 37.32 15.17
CA CYS A 66 -19.46 37.58 16.61
C CYS A 66 -19.60 39.07 16.94
N HIS A 67 -18.99 39.96 16.16
CA HIS A 67 -19.11 41.40 16.35
C HIS A 67 -20.57 41.86 16.21
N GLN A 68 -21.26 41.43 15.15
CA GLN A 68 -22.67 41.75 14.89
C GLN A 68 -23.62 41.18 15.97
N LEU A 69 -23.33 40.00 16.53
CA LEU A 69 -24.08 39.45 17.67
C LEU A 69 -23.89 40.28 18.94
N TYR A 70 -22.66 40.72 19.23
CA TYR A 70 -22.36 41.48 20.44
C TYR A 70 -22.59 42.99 20.33
N SER A 71 -22.77 43.53 19.12
CA SER A 71 -22.98 44.96 18.83
C SER A 71 -24.20 45.56 19.57
N SER A 72 -24.01 46.75 20.16
CA SER A 72 -24.95 47.41 21.06
C SER A 72 -24.89 48.94 20.89
N ASN A 73 -26.06 49.58 20.77
CA ASN A 73 -26.17 51.03 20.64
C ASN A 73 -26.09 51.80 21.98
N ALA A 74 -26.24 51.10 23.11
CA ALA A 74 -26.12 51.72 24.43
C ALA A 74 -24.64 51.82 24.85
N PRO A 75 -24.22 52.85 25.61
CA PRO A 75 -22.87 52.94 26.17
C PRO A 75 -22.44 51.67 26.93
N LYS A 76 -21.14 51.35 26.85
CA LYS A 76 -20.51 50.16 27.45
C LYS A 76 -19.11 50.48 27.98
N ASP A 77 -18.63 49.59 28.85
CA ASP A 77 -17.32 49.68 29.48
C ASP A 77 -16.18 49.33 28.50
N ALA A 78 -14.94 49.70 28.84
CA ALA A 78 -13.76 49.47 27.99
C ALA A 78 -13.59 48.02 27.47
N PRO A 79 -13.82 46.94 28.27
CA PRO A 79 -13.70 45.56 27.78
C PRO A 79 -14.66 45.20 26.65
N TYR A 80 -15.82 45.87 26.56
CA TYR A 80 -16.74 45.72 25.44
C TYR A 80 -16.11 46.26 24.15
N HIS A 81 -15.63 47.51 24.18
CA HIS A 81 -15.09 48.18 23.00
C HIS A 81 -13.79 47.50 22.55
N GLN A 82 -12.89 47.18 23.48
CA GLN A 82 -11.65 46.44 23.18
C GLN A 82 -11.92 45.09 22.52
N ARG A 83 -12.95 44.33 22.94
CA ARG A 83 -13.35 43.09 22.23
C ARG A 83 -13.80 43.37 20.79
N GLN A 84 -14.61 44.40 20.54
CA GLN A 84 -15.08 44.72 19.19
C GLN A 84 -13.93 45.15 18.27
N VAL A 85 -12.97 45.93 18.78
CA VAL A 85 -11.73 46.28 18.07
C VAL A 85 -10.89 45.03 17.75
N ILE A 86 -10.71 44.11 18.70
CA ILE A 86 -9.98 42.86 18.46
C ILE A 86 -10.68 42.01 17.39
N LEU A 87 -12.01 41.88 17.44
CA LEU A 87 -12.77 41.12 16.43
C LEU A 87 -12.66 41.74 15.02
N ARG A 88 -12.74 43.07 14.89
CA ARG A 88 -12.58 43.74 13.58
C ARG A 88 -11.18 43.56 12.99
N ASN A 89 -10.14 43.66 13.83
CA ASN A 89 -8.75 43.78 13.33
C ASN A 89 -7.95 42.46 13.35
N SER A 90 -8.40 41.40 14.05
CA SER A 90 -7.71 40.11 14.05
C SER A 90 -7.76 39.42 12.69
N SER A 91 -6.60 39.30 12.03
CA SER A 91 -6.45 38.63 10.73
C SER A 91 -6.47 37.09 10.82
N SER A 92 -6.10 36.51 11.97
CA SER A 92 -6.05 35.07 12.19
C SER A 92 -6.67 34.66 13.55
N PRO A 93 -7.13 33.40 13.70
CA PRO A 93 -7.60 32.88 14.98
C PRO A 93 -6.54 32.96 16.09
N GLN A 94 -5.28 32.68 15.77
CA GLN A 94 -4.17 32.65 16.73
C GLN A 94 -3.93 34.03 17.35
N ALA A 95 -3.91 35.08 16.51
CA ALA A 95 -3.79 36.46 16.96
C ALA A 95 -4.99 36.88 17.84
N ALA A 96 -6.19 36.43 17.49
CA ALA A 96 -7.40 36.70 18.27
C ALA A 96 -7.37 36.03 19.65
N VAL A 97 -7.00 34.74 19.76
CA VAL A 97 -6.85 34.05 21.05
C VAL A 97 -5.89 34.82 21.94
N TRP A 98 -4.70 35.14 21.44
CA TRP A 98 -3.68 35.86 22.20
C TRP A 98 -4.19 37.21 22.73
N LYS A 99 -4.80 38.03 21.87
CA LYS A 99 -5.34 39.35 22.27
C LYS A 99 -6.55 39.25 23.20
N LEU A 100 -7.42 38.25 23.05
CA LEU A 100 -8.57 38.05 23.91
C LEU A 100 -8.19 37.48 25.29
N VAL A 101 -7.13 36.67 25.37
CA VAL A 101 -6.54 36.21 26.64
C VAL A 101 -5.83 37.37 27.36
N GLN A 102 -5.03 38.18 26.65
CA GLN A 102 -4.45 39.41 27.21
C GLN A 102 -5.53 40.35 27.76
N LEU A 103 -6.63 40.54 27.02
CA LEU A 103 -7.80 41.30 27.47
C LEU A 103 -8.46 40.67 28.71
N GLY A 104 -8.59 39.35 28.76
CA GLY A 104 -9.12 38.63 29.92
C GLY A 104 -8.29 38.86 31.18
N TYR A 105 -6.96 38.73 31.07
CA TYR A 105 -6.00 38.91 32.17
C TYR A 105 -5.99 40.36 32.68
N ALA A 106 -5.91 41.35 31.78
CA ALA A 106 -5.83 42.77 32.13
C ALA A 106 -7.02 43.28 32.98
N TRP A 107 -8.19 42.66 32.84
CA TRP A 107 -9.40 43.02 33.59
C TRP A 107 -9.83 41.98 34.63
N PHE A 108 -9.04 40.94 34.89
CA PHE A 108 -9.42 39.84 35.79
C PHE A 108 -9.54 40.28 37.26
N SER A 109 -8.69 41.20 37.70
CA SER A 109 -8.66 41.72 39.08
C SER A 109 -9.85 42.61 39.46
N ASN A 110 -10.66 43.06 38.48
CA ASN A 110 -11.81 43.92 38.70
C ASN A 110 -13.11 43.11 38.65
N GLU A 111 -13.64 42.67 39.80
CA GLU A 111 -14.82 41.76 39.88
C GLU A 111 -16.02 42.22 39.02
N ARG A 112 -16.30 43.53 39.02
CA ARG A 112 -17.40 44.12 38.23
C ARG A 112 -17.21 43.96 36.71
N LEU A 113 -15.97 44.04 36.24
CA LEU A 113 -15.60 43.91 34.82
C LEU A 113 -15.30 42.45 34.44
N ALA A 114 -14.88 41.61 35.38
CA ALA A 114 -14.70 40.16 35.21
C ALA A 114 -15.98 39.47 34.67
N LYS A 115 -17.16 39.95 35.09
CA LYS A 115 -18.45 39.47 34.56
C LYS A 115 -18.68 39.81 33.08
N GLN A 116 -18.03 40.85 32.55
CA GLN A 116 -18.07 41.21 31.14
C GLN A 116 -16.98 40.54 30.31
N THR A 117 -15.77 40.33 30.85
CA THR A 117 -14.72 39.54 30.17
C THR A 117 -15.10 38.07 30.03
N LYS A 118 -16.02 37.51 30.83
CA LYS A 118 -16.64 36.21 30.51
C LYS A 118 -17.28 36.15 29.10
N ARG A 119 -17.58 37.29 28.46
CA ARG A 119 -18.06 37.35 27.05
C ARG A 119 -16.94 37.28 25.99
N THR A 120 -15.65 37.19 26.38
CA THR A 120 -14.56 36.82 25.45
C THR A 120 -14.42 35.31 25.27
N ILE A 121 -14.97 34.51 26.18
CA ILE A 121 -14.86 33.04 26.17
C ILE A 121 -15.40 32.45 24.86
N LEU A 122 -16.59 32.86 24.39
CA LEU A 122 -17.14 32.31 23.14
C LEU A 122 -16.24 32.62 21.92
N PRO A 123 -15.80 33.87 21.66
CA PRO A 123 -14.80 34.13 20.62
C PRO A 123 -13.49 33.35 20.76
N ILE A 124 -12.98 33.13 21.98
CA ILE A 124 -11.79 32.29 22.23
C ILE A 124 -12.06 30.83 21.85
N LEU A 125 -13.18 30.25 22.31
CA LEU A 125 -13.58 28.88 21.98
C LEU A 125 -13.78 28.69 20.48
N LEU A 126 -14.40 29.66 19.81
CA LEU A 126 -14.54 29.65 18.35
C LEU A 126 -13.18 29.71 17.65
N ALA A 127 -12.27 30.59 18.07
CA ALA A 127 -10.93 30.66 17.50
C ALA A 127 -10.13 29.36 17.71
N LEU A 128 -10.19 28.76 18.91
CA LEU A 128 -9.59 27.46 19.20
C LEU A 128 -10.22 26.34 18.36
N SER A 129 -11.55 26.35 18.18
CA SER A 129 -12.24 25.37 17.31
C SER A 129 -11.83 25.51 15.84
N CYS A 130 -11.59 26.74 15.35
CA CYS A 130 -11.01 26.96 14.03
C CYS A 130 -9.59 26.39 13.95
N ILE A 131 -8.71 26.70 14.91
CA ILE A 131 -7.33 26.19 14.93
C ILE A 131 -7.32 24.65 14.92
N ALA A 132 -8.11 24.01 15.79
CA ALA A 132 -8.23 22.56 15.84
C ALA A 132 -8.83 21.97 14.55
N GLY A 133 -9.89 22.58 14.02
CA GLY A 133 -10.54 22.13 12.79
C GLY A 133 -9.62 22.22 11.57
N PHE A 134 -8.90 23.33 11.39
CA PHE A 134 -7.97 23.48 10.27
C PHE A 134 -6.69 22.65 10.43
N ALA A 135 -6.18 22.48 11.65
CA ALA A 135 -5.10 21.52 11.91
C ALA A 135 -5.53 20.09 11.57
N GLY A 136 -6.76 19.70 11.93
CA GLY A 136 -7.36 18.42 11.56
C GLY A 136 -7.51 18.24 10.05
N ILE A 137 -8.00 19.25 9.32
CA ILE A 137 -8.11 19.20 7.85
C ILE A 137 -6.73 19.06 7.20
N THR A 138 -5.72 19.81 7.65
CA THR A 138 -4.35 19.71 7.13
C THR A 138 -3.73 18.34 7.44
N TYR A 139 -4.00 17.76 8.61
CA TYR A 139 -3.58 16.39 8.95
C TYR A 139 -4.28 15.31 8.12
N ILE A 140 -5.55 15.52 7.76
CA ILE A 140 -6.34 14.63 6.89
C ILE A 140 -5.95 14.77 5.41
N LEU A 141 -5.25 15.84 5.01
CA LEU A 141 -4.94 16.12 3.62
C LEU A 141 -4.15 15.00 2.91
N PRO A 142 -3.12 14.35 3.50
CA PRO A 142 -2.47 13.17 2.93
C PRO A 142 -3.35 11.92 2.88
N LEU A 143 -4.49 11.89 3.57
CA LEU A 143 -5.51 10.83 3.46
C LEU A 143 -6.42 11.01 2.23
N LEU A 144 -6.35 12.15 1.53
CA LEU A 144 -7.03 12.36 0.24
C LEU A 144 -6.25 11.77 -0.95
N SER A 145 -4.91 11.68 -0.83
CA SER A 145 -4.14 10.64 -1.51
C SER A 145 -4.45 9.28 -0.88
N THR A 146 -4.38 8.19 -1.65
CA THR A 146 -4.74 6.83 -1.21
C THR A 146 -3.75 6.23 -0.20
N SER A 147 -3.83 6.74 1.03
CA SER A 147 -2.95 6.52 2.20
C SER A 147 -2.78 5.09 2.73
N THR A 148 -3.17 4.06 1.97
CA THR A 148 -2.93 2.64 2.31
C THR A 148 -2.47 1.85 1.07
N GLY A 149 -1.31 2.22 0.52
CA GLY A 149 -0.67 1.61 -0.64
C GLY A 149 -1.41 1.94 -1.93
N ASP A 150 -0.99 3.02 -2.58
CA ASP A 150 -1.68 3.65 -3.70
C ASP A 150 -2.06 2.64 -4.78
N GLU A 151 -3.37 2.41 -4.93
CA GLU A 151 -3.89 1.71 -6.09
C GLU A 151 -3.64 2.58 -7.32
N VAL A 152 -2.95 2.01 -8.30
CA VAL A 152 -2.58 2.67 -9.56
C VAL A 152 -2.93 1.77 -10.74
N LEU A 153 -3.18 2.41 -11.87
CA LEU A 153 -3.53 1.74 -13.11
C LEU A 153 -2.24 1.42 -13.90
N LEU A 154 -2.08 0.17 -14.31
CA LEU A 154 -0.92 -0.29 -15.07
C LEU A 154 -1.04 0.16 -16.54
N LEU A 155 0.06 0.58 -17.14
CA LEU A 155 0.12 0.92 -18.57
C LEU A 155 0.40 -0.37 -19.37
N PRO A 156 -0.49 -0.79 -20.29
CA PRO A 156 -0.31 -2.04 -21.02
C PRO A 156 0.91 -2.00 -21.95
N GLY A 157 1.62 -3.13 -22.01
CA GLY A 157 2.63 -3.42 -23.02
C GLY A 157 2.05 -4.31 -24.11
N LYS A 158 2.68 -5.45 -24.40
CA LYS A 158 2.11 -6.47 -25.29
C LYS A 158 1.06 -7.30 -24.53
N CYS A 159 -0.11 -6.72 -24.35
CA CYS A 159 -1.20 -7.35 -23.63
C CYS A 159 -1.83 -8.54 -24.39
N GLY A 160 -2.08 -9.62 -23.67
CA GLY A 160 -2.68 -10.86 -24.14
C GLY A 160 -2.25 -12.06 -23.30
N TRP A 161 -2.72 -13.26 -23.67
CA TRP A 161 -2.22 -14.52 -23.11
C TRP A 161 -1.31 -15.23 -24.10
N LEU A 162 -0.45 -16.11 -23.59
CA LEU A 162 0.37 -16.97 -24.43
C LEU A 162 -0.49 -18.05 -25.08
N ASN A 163 -0.49 -18.11 -26.42
CA ASN A 163 -1.08 -19.21 -27.17
C ASN A 163 -0.11 -20.40 -27.17
N ALA A 164 -0.28 -21.29 -26.18
CA ALA A 164 0.57 -22.46 -26.00
C ALA A 164 0.55 -23.39 -27.22
N THR A 165 -0.57 -23.50 -27.94
CA THR A 165 -0.71 -24.34 -29.14
C THR A 165 0.19 -23.84 -30.26
N GLU A 166 0.12 -22.54 -30.61
CA GLU A 166 0.99 -21.91 -31.61
C GLU A 166 2.47 -21.94 -31.20
N ALA A 167 2.76 -21.84 -29.89
CA ALA A 167 4.11 -21.98 -29.39
C ALA A 167 4.65 -23.41 -29.57
N TYR A 168 3.82 -24.43 -29.35
CA TYR A 168 4.18 -25.84 -29.42
C TYR A 168 4.39 -26.34 -30.87
N GLU A 169 3.78 -25.70 -31.87
CA GLU A 169 4.05 -25.99 -33.31
C GLU A 169 5.54 -25.86 -33.67
N ASN A 170 6.30 -25.02 -32.96
CA ASN A 170 7.76 -24.98 -33.07
C ASN A 170 8.44 -25.41 -31.75
N ILE A 171 8.57 -26.72 -31.58
CA ILE A 171 9.24 -27.37 -30.42
C ILE A 171 10.59 -26.71 -30.06
N THR A 172 11.38 -26.25 -31.03
CA THR A 172 12.70 -25.64 -30.73
C THR A 172 12.55 -24.27 -30.06
N GLU A 173 11.56 -23.46 -30.48
CA GLU A 173 11.25 -22.19 -29.84
C GLU A 173 10.44 -22.38 -28.54
N PHE A 174 9.62 -23.43 -28.46
CA PHE A 174 8.94 -23.83 -27.23
C PHE A 174 9.95 -24.11 -26.11
N GLU A 175 10.86 -25.06 -26.32
CA GLU A 175 11.91 -25.43 -25.36
C GLU A 175 12.90 -24.28 -25.09
N GLY A 176 13.23 -23.50 -26.12
CA GLY A 176 14.22 -22.43 -26.03
C GLY A 176 13.73 -21.10 -25.40
N LEU A 177 12.42 -20.81 -25.46
CA LEU A 177 11.86 -19.50 -25.08
C LEU A 177 10.63 -19.61 -24.16
N THR A 178 9.66 -20.45 -24.54
CA THR A 178 8.39 -20.59 -23.82
C THR A 178 8.55 -21.35 -22.51
N GLN A 179 9.20 -22.51 -22.53
CA GLN A 179 9.40 -23.33 -21.34
C GLN A 179 10.20 -22.59 -20.23
N PRO A 180 11.26 -21.82 -20.56
CA PRO A 180 11.90 -20.92 -19.60
C PRO A 180 10.98 -19.82 -19.03
N LEU A 181 10.07 -19.23 -19.83
CA LEU A 181 9.10 -18.25 -19.33
C LEU A 181 8.19 -18.89 -18.26
N LEU A 182 7.56 -20.02 -18.61
CA LEU A 182 6.65 -20.75 -17.72
C LEU A 182 7.37 -21.21 -16.43
N THR A 183 8.61 -21.66 -16.56
CA THR A 183 9.47 -22.04 -15.43
C THR A 183 9.75 -20.85 -14.51
N ASN A 184 10.11 -19.69 -15.07
CA ASN A 184 10.35 -18.48 -14.28
C ASN A 184 9.07 -17.99 -13.58
N GLN A 185 7.91 -18.09 -14.22
CA GLN A 185 6.63 -17.75 -13.60
C GLN A 185 6.30 -18.66 -12.41
N ALA A 186 6.45 -19.98 -12.57
CA ALA A 186 6.23 -20.94 -11.47
C ALA A 186 7.22 -20.73 -10.31
N VAL A 187 8.50 -20.46 -10.59
CA VAL A 187 9.51 -20.17 -9.56
C VAL A 187 9.22 -18.86 -8.83
N ASN A 188 8.83 -17.80 -9.55
CA ASN A 188 8.44 -16.53 -8.95
C ASN A 188 7.18 -16.65 -8.08
N ALA A 189 6.18 -17.41 -8.55
CA ALA A 189 4.98 -17.73 -7.78
C ALA A 189 5.32 -18.53 -6.51
N ALA A 190 6.25 -19.50 -6.59
CA ALA A 190 6.70 -20.26 -5.43
C ALA A 190 7.41 -19.41 -4.38
N ASN A 191 8.32 -18.52 -4.82
CA ASN A 191 8.97 -17.55 -3.95
C ASN A 191 7.94 -16.62 -3.27
N TYR A 192 6.95 -16.14 -4.01
CA TYR A 192 5.88 -15.28 -3.47
C TYR A 192 4.97 -16.04 -2.49
N ALA A 193 4.57 -17.27 -2.80
CA ALA A 193 3.76 -18.10 -1.91
C ALA A 193 4.51 -18.40 -0.59
N GLN A 194 5.79 -18.73 -0.66
CA GLN A 194 6.62 -18.96 0.53
C GLN A 194 6.66 -17.73 1.45
N GLN A 195 6.72 -16.52 0.90
CA GLN A 195 6.82 -15.27 1.66
C GLN A 195 5.46 -14.71 2.12
N CYS A 196 4.44 -14.76 1.27
CA CYS A 196 3.20 -14.00 1.42
C CYS A 196 1.96 -14.85 1.73
N TYR A 197 2.00 -16.17 1.47
CA TYR A 197 0.91 -17.09 1.80
C TYR A 197 1.17 -17.88 3.10
N SER A 198 2.43 -18.21 3.42
CA SER A 198 2.80 -18.86 4.69
C SER A 198 2.32 -18.08 5.92
N THR A 199 1.83 -18.78 6.95
CA THR A 199 1.49 -18.17 8.26
C THR A 199 2.70 -17.77 9.08
N ASP A 200 3.81 -18.48 8.88
CA ASP A 200 5.01 -18.39 9.72
C ASP A 200 6.07 -17.42 9.12
N SER A 201 5.70 -16.61 8.13
CA SER A 201 6.65 -15.73 7.47
C SER A 201 7.02 -14.53 8.33
N THR A 202 8.23 -14.56 8.89
CA THR A 202 8.96 -13.38 9.39
C THR A 202 9.48 -12.52 8.22
N GLY A 203 8.65 -12.34 7.18
CA GLY A 203 9.06 -11.86 5.86
C GLY A 203 9.62 -10.44 5.91
N THR A 204 10.89 -10.29 5.54
CA THR A 204 11.58 -9.00 5.38
C THR A 204 11.31 -8.33 4.03
N LEU A 205 10.56 -8.99 3.14
CA LEU A 205 10.28 -8.57 1.76
C LEU A 205 8.82 -8.11 1.61
N ASP A 206 8.58 -7.16 0.72
CA ASP A 206 7.27 -6.52 0.58
C ASP A 206 6.30 -7.33 -0.33
N CYS A 207 5.21 -7.81 0.26
CA CYS A 207 4.12 -8.49 -0.43
C CYS A 207 3.15 -7.55 -1.18
N ASN A 208 3.36 -6.22 -1.18
CA ASN A 208 2.44 -5.23 -1.77
C ASN A 208 2.35 -5.21 -3.31
N GLY A 209 3.00 -6.14 -4.04
CA GLY A 209 2.99 -6.15 -5.52
C GLY A 209 1.64 -6.44 -6.19
N PHE A 210 0.63 -6.92 -5.44
CA PHE A 210 -0.72 -7.23 -5.90
C PHE A 210 -1.78 -6.40 -5.15
N VAL A 211 -3.02 -6.35 -5.66
CA VAL A 211 -4.16 -5.67 -4.98
C VAL A 211 -4.45 -6.28 -3.62
N LYS A 212 -4.26 -7.59 -3.48
CA LYS A 212 -4.28 -8.34 -2.22
C LYS A 212 -3.05 -9.25 -2.14
N ASN A 213 -2.37 -9.21 -1.00
CA ASN A 213 -1.12 -9.95 -0.77
C ASN A 213 -1.29 -11.48 -0.79
N ARG A 214 -2.53 -11.97 -0.63
CA ARG A 214 -2.90 -13.38 -0.82
C ARG A 214 -4.39 -13.53 -1.10
N ILE A 215 -4.74 -14.61 -1.79
CA ILE A 215 -6.10 -15.14 -1.88
C ILE A 215 -6.32 -16.04 -0.65
N PRO A 216 -7.34 -15.81 0.20
CA PRO A 216 -7.65 -16.68 1.33
C PRO A 216 -8.17 -18.04 0.83
N SER A 217 -8.05 -19.07 1.65
CA SER A 217 -8.64 -20.38 1.37
C SER A 217 -9.04 -21.08 2.66
N THR A 218 -10.08 -21.91 2.58
CA THR A 218 -10.48 -22.81 3.66
C THR A 218 -9.72 -24.12 3.49
N VAL A 219 -9.14 -24.63 4.58
CA VAL A 219 -8.38 -25.88 4.61
C VAL A 219 -9.06 -26.82 5.60
N GLN A 220 -9.37 -28.04 5.15
CA GLN A 220 -9.91 -29.14 5.96
C GLN A 220 -8.91 -30.29 5.89
N PHE A 221 -8.40 -30.75 7.03
CA PHE A 221 -7.36 -31.80 7.13
C PHE A 221 -7.94 -33.19 7.48
N ASP A 222 -9.27 -33.26 7.60
CA ASP A 222 -10.11 -34.39 8.01
C ASP A 222 -11.20 -34.70 6.95
N ALA A 223 -10.89 -34.44 5.68
CA ALA A 223 -11.81 -34.66 4.58
C ALA A 223 -12.02 -36.16 4.27
N PRO A 224 -13.19 -36.55 3.73
CA PRO A 224 -13.43 -37.91 3.26
C PRO A 224 -12.60 -38.24 2.00
N CYS A 225 -12.57 -39.52 1.62
CA CYS A 225 -12.01 -39.95 0.35
C CYS A 225 -12.73 -39.23 -0.82
N PRO A 226 -12.02 -38.63 -1.80
CA PRO A 226 -12.66 -38.06 -2.99
C PRO A 226 -13.10 -39.13 -4.01
N PHE A 227 -12.58 -40.35 -3.88
CA PHE A 227 -12.79 -41.50 -4.76
C PHE A 227 -13.65 -42.58 -4.08
N ASP A 228 -13.70 -43.80 -4.64
CA ASP A 228 -14.20 -44.99 -3.94
C ASP A 228 -13.37 -45.24 -2.66
N ASP A 229 -14.05 -45.52 -1.54
CA ASP A 229 -13.42 -45.68 -0.21
C ASP A 229 -12.29 -46.73 -0.19
N SER A 230 -12.34 -47.74 -1.08
CA SER A 230 -11.28 -48.76 -1.17
C SER A 230 -10.01 -48.30 -1.88
N MET A 231 -9.99 -47.11 -2.48
CA MET A 231 -8.81 -46.53 -3.12
C MET A 231 -7.97 -45.66 -2.19
N CYS A 232 -8.58 -45.04 -1.18
CA CYS A 232 -7.87 -44.16 -0.26
C CYS A 232 -7.16 -44.95 0.85
N ARG A 233 -5.90 -44.61 1.10
CA ARG A 233 -5.08 -45.14 2.19
C ARG A 233 -5.40 -44.47 3.52
N SER A 234 -5.62 -43.16 3.50
CA SER A 234 -5.86 -42.35 4.70
C SER A 234 -7.35 -42.14 4.97
N THR A 235 -7.72 -42.11 6.24
CA THR A 235 -9.05 -41.67 6.69
C THR A 235 -9.15 -40.16 6.91
N SER A 236 -8.01 -39.45 6.88
CA SER A 236 -7.91 -38.00 7.15
C SER A 236 -7.32 -37.30 5.93
N ASN A 237 -8.14 -37.12 4.90
CA ASN A 237 -7.70 -36.55 3.63
C ASN A 237 -7.78 -35.01 3.67
N ILE A 238 -7.32 -34.32 2.61
CA ILE A 238 -7.34 -32.86 2.57
C ILE A 238 -8.38 -32.33 1.59
N ARG A 239 -9.13 -31.29 1.98
CA ARG A 239 -9.96 -30.48 1.08
C ARG A 239 -9.62 -28.99 1.23
N LEU A 240 -9.47 -28.33 0.08
CA LEU A 240 -9.12 -26.93 -0.09
C LEU A 240 -10.22 -26.24 -0.89
N ASP A 241 -10.60 -25.02 -0.48
CA ASP A 241 -11.64 -24.23 -1.15
C ASP A 241 -11.22 -22.75 -1.15
N SER A 242 -11.14 -22.14 -2.34
CA SER A 242 -10.79 -20.72 -2.46
C SER A 242 -11.91 -19.78 -1.98
N GLY A 243 -13.14 -20.28 -1.86
CA GLY A 243 -14.33 -19.44 -1.91
C GLY A 243 -14.41 -18.66 -3.22
N TYR A 244 -15.24 -17.62 -3.26
CA TYR A 244 -15.39 -16.76 -4.44
C TYR A 244 -14.28 -15.70 -4.50
N ILE A 245 -13.41 -15.82 -5.50
CA ILE A 245 -12.36 -14.89 -5.87
C ILE A 245 -12.96 -13.85 -6.84
N ASP A 246 -13.15 -12.61 -6.39
CA ASP A 246 -13.52 -11.47 -7.25
C ASP A 246 -12.33 -11.05 -8.13
N SER A 247 -12.50 -11.06 -9.46
CA SER A 247 -11.47 -10.61 -10.40
C SER A 247 -11.03 -9.16 -10.18
N HIS A 248 -11.91 -8.30 -9.69
CA HIS A 248 -11.56 -6.94 -9.28
C HIS A 248 -10.83 -6.87 -7.93
N GLY A 249 -11.21 -7.74 -7.00
CA GLY A 249 -10.73 -7.74 -5.63
C GLY A 249 -9.34 -8.34 -5.45
N TYR A 250 -9.04 -9.43 -6.16
CA TYR A 250 -7.82 -10.22 -5.97
C TYR A 250 -6.85 -10.18 -7.17
N PHE A 251 -7.40 -10.18 -8.39
CA PHE A 251 -6.60 -10.15 -9.62
C PHE A 251 -6.35 -8.74 -10.15
N GLY A 252 -7.14 -7.74 -9.72
CA GLY A 252 -6.95 -6.34 -10.10
C GLY A 252 -7.61 -5.92 -11.41
N VAL A 253 -8.54 -6.70 -11.94
CA VAL A 253 -9.34 -6.31 -13.11
C VAL A 253 -10.33 -5.21 -12.71
N ASN A 254 -9.99 -3.96 -13.01
CA ASN A 254 -10.71 -2.76 -12.58
C ASN A 254 -12.06 -2.57 -13.32
N ALA A 255 -13.05 -3.40 -12.98
CA ALA A 255 -14.39 -3.38 -13.53
C ALA A 255 -15.48 -2.89 -12.52
N PRO A 256 -16.58 -2.28 -13.01
CA PRO A 256 -17.80 -2.07 -12.21
C PRO A 256 -18.44 -3.41 -11.83
N ALA A 257 -19.24 -3.42 -10.76
CA ALA A 257 -19.77 -4.66 -10.16
C ALA A 257 -20.53 -5.55 -11.16
N ASN A 258 -21.36 -4.97 -12.05
CA ASN A 258 -22.11 -5.70 -13.07
C ASN A 258 -21.26 -6.31 -14.19
N GLU A 259 -19.95 -6.12 -14.20
CA GLU A 259 -19.04 -6.63 -15.24
C GLU A 259 -17.84 -7.39 -14.62
N ARG A 260 -17.98 -7.82 -13.36
CA ARG A 260 -17.01 -8.67 -12.65
C ARG A 260 -17.33 -10.14 -12.82
N VAL A 261 -16.27 -10.92 -12.81
CA VAL A 261 -16.31 -12.38 -12.80
C VAL A 261 -15.84 -12.83 -11.42
N LEU A 262 -16.62 -13.71 -10.80
CA LEU A 262 -16.19 -14.48 -9.65
C LEU A 262 -15.67 -15.82 -10.12
N TYR A 263 -14.57 -16.28 -9.54
CA TYR A 263 -13.99 -17.58 -9.80
C TYR A 263 -13.86 -18.34 -8.48
N ARG A 264 -14.15 -19.64 -8.49
CA ARG A 264 -13.94 -20.53 -7.35
C ARG A 264 -13.35 -21.83 -7.84
N THR A 265 -12.36 -22.33 -7.11
CA THR A 265 -11.80 -23.67 -7.30
C THR A 265 -11.80 -24.40 -5.96
N THR A 266 -11.96 -25.72 -6.02
CA THR A 266 -11.79 -26.61 -4.87
C THR A 266 -10.93 -27.79 -5.26
N LEU A 267 -10.00 -28.17 -4.37
CA LEU A 267 -9.10 -29.31 -4.56
C LEU A 267 -9.26 -30.27 -3.39
N GLN A 268 -9.46 -31.56 -3.67
CA GLN A 268 -9.54 -32.60 -2.64
C GLN A 268 -8.59 -33.74 -3.00
N CYS A 269 -7.67 -34.07 -2.08
CA CYS A 269 -6.58 -35.02 -2.34
C CYS A 269 -6.45 -36.08 -1.26
N ALA A 270 -6.06 -37.29 -1.66
CA ALA A 270 -5.90 -38.46 -0.82
C ALA A 270 -4.71 -39.34 -1.27
N PRO A 271 -3.83 -39.80 -0.37
CA PRO A 271 -2.88 -40.88 -0.63
C PRO A 271 -3.63 -42.17 -1.00
N LEU A 272 -3.18 -42.89 -2.03
CA LEU A 272 -3.88 -44.03 -2.60
C LEU A 272 -3.27 -45.37 -2.17
N VAL A 273 -4.05 -46.45 -2.18
CA VAL A 273 -3.53 -47.81 -1.93
C VAL A 273 -2.67 -48.31 -3.10
N THR A 274 -1.59 -49.03 -2.79
CA THR A 274 -0.64 -49.62 -3.75
C THR A 274 -0.74 -51.15 -3.84
N GLU A 275 -1.20 -51.80 -2.76
CA GLU A 275 -1.46 -53.24 -2.73
C GLU A 275 -2.53 -53.61 -3.76
N GLY A 276 -2.25 -54.61 -4.60
CA GLY A 276 -3.11 -55.02 -5.71
C GLY A 276 -3.09 -54.11 -6.95
N TYR A 277 -2.38 -52.97 -6.91
CA TYR A 277 -2.29 -51.99 -8.00
C TYR A 277 -0.87 -51.82 -8.57
N THR A 278 0.06 -52.72 -8.24
CA THR A 278 1.44 -52.69 -8.75
C THR A 278 1.90 -54.05 -9.28
N THR A 279 2.78 -54.04 -10.29
CA THR A 279 3.46 -55.24 -10.79
C THR A 279 4.95 -54.99 -10.99
N THR A 280 5.78 -56.03 -10.85
CA THR A 280 7.23 -55.93 -11.10
C THR A 280 7.57 -56.44 -12.50
N ILE A 281 8.08 -55.56 -13.36
CA ILE A 281 8.58 -55.87 -14.69
C ILE A 281 10.09 -56.07 -14.62
N LYS A 282 10.59 -57.16 -15.22
CA LYS A 282 12.02 -57.45 -15.34
C LYS A 282 12.49 -57.18 -16.76
N SER A 283 13.48 -56.32 -16.91
CA SER A 283 14.11 -55.95 -18.18
C SER A 283 15.60 -56.26 -18.14
N ALA A 284 16.25 -56.29 -19.32
CA ALA A 284 17.70 -56.37 -19.42
C ALA A 284 18.42 -55.16 -18.76
N THR A 285 17.71 -54.05 -18.57
CA THR A 285 18.20 -52.81 -17.93
C THR A 285 17.94 -52.73 -16.42
N GLY A 286 17.20 -53.68 -15.83
CA GLY A 286 16.87 -53.69 -14.40
C GLY A 286 15.45 -54.16 -14.09
N ASN A 287 15.09 -54.12 -12.81
CA ASN A 287 13.72 -54.33 -12.34
C ASN A 287 13.00 -52.99 -12.25
N PHE A 288 11.72 -52.97 -12.62
CA PHE A 288 10.85 -51.80 -12.60
C PHE A 288 9.53 -52.15 -11.91
N THR A 289 8.96 -51.19 -11.19
CA THR A 289 7.58 -51.27 -10.66
C THR A 289 6.65 -50.50 -11.58
N GLN A 290 5.62 -51.16 -12.10
CA GLN A 290 4.53 -50.53 -12.87
C GLN A 290 3.30 -50.33 -11.97
N TYR A 291 2.61 -49.20 -12.15
CA TYR A 291 1.44 -48.78 -11.37
C TYR A 291 0.18 -48.81 -12.24
N HIS A 292 -0.84 -49.55 -11.80
CA HIS A 292 -2.09 -49.81 -12.54
C HIS A 292 -3.27 -48.98 -12.03
N HIS A 293 -3.02 -47.77 -11.51
CA HIS A 293 -4.06 -46.81 -11.09
C HIS A 293 -4.84 -46.18 -12.26
N GLY A 294 -4.41 -46.43 -13.48
CA GLY A 294 -5.06 -46.02 -14.71
C GLY A 294 -4.31 -46.53 -15.93
N TYR A 295 -4.76 -46.12 -17.12
CA TYR A 295 -4.16 -46.46 -18.40
C TYR A 295 -3.44 -45.25 -18.99
N PHE A 296 -2.19 -45.41 -19.40
CA PHE A 296 -1.42 -44.33 -20.03
C PHE A 296 -1.85 -44.14 -21.50
N ARG A 297 -1.96 -42.89 -21.94
CA ARG A 297 -2.33 -42.54 -23.32
C ARG A 297 -1.10 -41.99 -24.05
N ALA A 298 -0.39 -42.87 -24.74
CA ALA A 298 0.93 -42.54 -25.30
C ALA A 298 0.91 -41.57 -26.50
N ASP A 299 -0.25 -41.41 -27.14
CA ASP A 299 -0.45 -40.51 -28.28
C ASP A 299 -1.95 -40.24 -28.49
N ALA A 300 -2.36 -38.96 -28.44
CA ALA A 300 -3.73 -38.55 -28.69
C ALA A 300 -4.19 -38.78 -30.14
N THR A 301 -3.26 -38.91 -31.10
CA THR A 301 -3.56 -39.12 -32.53
C THR A 301 -3.64 -40.60 -32.93
N ASN A 302 -2.85 -41.46 -32.29
CA ASN A 302 -2.83 -42.90 -32.58
C ASN A 302 -3.64 -43.76 -31.60
N GLY A 303 -4.15 -43.18 -30.51
CA GLY A 303 -5.07 -43.86 -29.58
C GLY A 303 -4.47 -45.06 -28.85
N ILE A 304 -3.13 -45.10 -28.71
CA ILE A 304 -2.43 -46.20 -28.03
C ILE A 304 -2.65 -46.07 -26.52
N ILE A 305 -3.48 -46.95 -25.98
CA ILE A 305 -3.75 -47.10 -24.56
C ILE A 305 -2.88 -48.23 -24.01
N ALA A 306 -1.98 -47.91 -23.08
CA ALA A 306 -1.16 -48.89 -22.38
C ALA A 306 -1.73 -49.18 -20.99
N ASP A 307 -1.71 -50.46 -20.59
CA ASP A 307 -1.95 -50.85 -19.20
C ASP A 307 -0.79 -50.40 -18.32
N GLY A 308 -1.12 -49.79 -17.18
CA GLY A 308 -0.21 -49.14 -16.26
C GLY A 308 0.12 -47.69 -16.66
N ILE A 309 -0.25 -46.74 -15.79
CA ILE A 309 -0.04 -45.30 -16.00
C ILE A 309 1.43 -44.88 -15.85
N TYR A 310 2.14 -45.49 -14.89
CA TYR A 310 3.46 -45.05 -14.47
C TYR A 310 4.40 -46.23 -14.24
N MET A 311 5.68 -46.02 -14.52
CA MET A 311 6.74 -47.00 -14.32
C MET A 311 8.01 -46.32 -13.79
N ILE A 312 8.59 -46.90 -12.76
CA ILE A 312 9.86 -46.45 -12.16
C ILE A 312 10.75 -47.65 -11.85
N GLN A 313 12.05 -47.43 -11.66
CA GLN A 313 12.96 -48.43 -11.10
C GLN A 313 12.39 -49.02 -9.81
N ASP A 314 12.53 -50.33 -9.64
CA ASP A 314 12.08 -51.03 -8.43
C ASP A 314 12.75 -50.48 -7.17
N LEU A 315 12.08 -50.59 -6.02
CA LEU A 315 12.43 -49.88 -4.79
C LEU A 315 13.91 -50.06 -4.39
N GLU A 316 14.41 -51.31 -4.38
CA GLU A 316 15.82 -51.57 -4.02
C GLU A 316 16.81 -51.00 -5.05
N ALA A 317 16.41 -50.89 -6.33
CA ALA A 317 17.25 -50.38 -7.40
C ALA A 317 17.41 -48.84 -7.37
N GLN A 318 16.54 -48.13 -6.66
CA GLN A 318 16.65 -46.67 -6.44
C GLN A 318 17.75 -46.29 -5.43
N TYR A 319 18.30 -47.26 -4.69
CA TYR A 319 19.27 -47.04 -3.63
C TYR A 319 20.61 -47.70 -3.98
N ASN A 320 21.72 -47.04 -3.65
CA ASN A 320 23.06 -47.58 -3.91
C ASN A 320 23.46 -48.61 -2.84
N ILE A 321 22.91 -49.81 -2.96
CA ILE A 321 23.18 -50.96 -2.10
C ILE A 321 24.43 -51.67 -2.61
N ASN A 322 25.49 -51.73 -1.80
CA ASN A 322 26.69 -52.51 -2.14
C ASN A 322 26.41 -54.01 -1.93
N PRO A 323 26.29 -54.84 -3.00
CA PRO A 323 25.86 -56.23 -2.87
C PRO A 323 26.91 -57.15 -2.23
N ILE A 324 28.17 -56.69 -2.10
CA ILE A 324 29.27 -57.48 -1.52
C ILE A 324 29.32 -57.33 0.00
N ARG A 325 28.90 -56.17 0.52
CA ARG A 325 28.96 -55.86 1.95
C ARG A 325 27.60 -55.68 2.62
N ASN A 326 26.53 -55.63 1.83
CA ASN A 326 25.19 -55.23 2.28
C ASN A 326 25.17 -53.84 2.95
N GLU A 327 26.10 -52.97 2.52
CA GLU A 327 26.26 -51.58 2.97
C GLU A 327 25.56 -50.66 1.96
N THR A 328 24.52 -49.94 2.38
CA THR A 328 23.90 -48.89 1.55
C THR A 328 24.60 -47.57 1.79
N TYR A 329 24.89 -46.82 0.73
CA TYR A 329 25.51 -45.50 0.82
C TYR A 329 24.56 -44.40 0.33
N PRO A 330 24.52 -43.22 0.98
CA PRO A 330 23.78 -42.08 0.45
C PRO A 330 24.41 -41.68 -0.88
N ILE A 331 23.61 -41.50 -1.93
CA ILE A 331 24.08 -40.91 -3.18
C ILE A 331 24.14 -39.40 -2.94
N PRO A 332 25.33 -38.75 -2.97
CA PRO A 332 25.39 -37.31 -2.86
C PRO A 332 24.56 -36.69 -3.98
N SER A 333 23.71 -35.70 -3.65
CA SER A 333 22.70 -35.07 -4.52
C SER A 333 21.40 -35.85 -4.83
N SER A 334 21.14 -37.00 -4.20
CA SER A 334 19.79 -37.61 -4.27
C SER A 334 18.71 -36.65 -3.78
N ASN A 335 17.57 -36.65 -4.47
CA ASN A 335 16.38 -35.87 -4.16
C ASN A 335 15.14 -36.61 -4.68
N TYR A 336 13.98 -36.34 -4.10
CA TYR A 336 12.69 -36.92 -4.49
C TYR A 336 12.41 -36.77 -5.98
N LYS A 337 11.73 -37.74 -6.57
CA LYS A 337 11.14 -37.62 -7.91
C LYS A 337 9.62 -37.45 -7.77
N LEU A 338 9.08 -36.45 -8.46
CA LEU A 338 7.64 -36.28 -8.65
C LEU A 338 7.32 -36.38 -10.13
N ASP A 339 6.28 -37.14 -10.46
CA ASP A 339 5.62 -37.13 -11.76
C ASP A 339 4.12 -37.01 -11.52
N ALA A 340 3.47 -36.03 -12.16
CA ALA A 340 2.03 -35.79 -12.04
C ALA A 340 1.36 -35.93 -13.42
N PHE A 341 0.24 -36.67 -13.45
CA PHE A 341 -0.55 -36.93 -14.65
C PHE A 341 -1.97 -36.39 -14.48
N GLU A 342 -2.51 -35.73 -15.51
CA GLU A 342 -3.84 -35.10 -15.50
C GLU A 342 -4.84 -35.77 -16.45
N ALA A 343 -6.08 -35.90 -15.97
CA ALA A 343 -7.21 -36.40 -16.72
C ALA A 343 -8.40 -35.44 -16.61
N ASP A 344 -8.56 -34.63 -17.65
CA ASP A 344 -9.68 -33.72 -17.88
C ASP A 344 -11.00 -34.49 -18.09
N ILE A 345 -12.08 -33.92 -17.55
CA ILE A 345 -13.42 -34.48 -17.67
C ILE A 345 -14.31 -33.53 -18.50
N ILE A 346 -14.99 -34.08 -19.50
CA ILE A 346 -15.95 -33.38 -20.37
C ILE A 346 -17.26 -34.17 -20.39
N ASN A 347 -18.37 -33.52 -20.04
CA ASN A 347 -19.69 -34.14 -19.87
C ASN A 347 -19.63 -35.43 -19.03
N GLY A 348 -18.84 -35.42 -17.96
CA GLY A 348 -18.64 -36.57 -17.06
C GLY A 348 -17.80 -37.74 -17.59
N SER A 349 -17.22 -37.62 -18.78
CA SER A 349 -16.34 -38.61 -19.42
C SER A 349 -14.91 -38.08 -19.53
N VAL A 350 -13.89 -38.96 -19.52
CA VAL A 350 -12.49 -38.56 -19.71
C VAL A 350 -12.28 -38.02 -21.13
N ALA A 351 -11.58 -36.89 -21.26
CA ALA A 351 -11.33 -36.26 -22.56
C ALA A 351 -10.37 -37.07 -23.44
N ASP A 352 -10.42 -36.87 -24.76
CA ASP A 352 -9.56 -37.61 -25.69
C ASP A 352 -8.08 -37.18 -25.67
N TYR A 353 -7.79 -35.99 -25.15
CA TYR A 353 -6.45 -35.42 -25.02
C TYR A 353 -5.84 -35.59 -23.61
N SER A 354 -6.56 -36.21 -22.67
CA SER A 354 -6.06 -36.50 -21.32
C SER A 354 -4.87 -37.47 -21.34
N GLU A 355 -3.90 -37.23 -20.46
CA GLU A 355 -2.64 -38.00 -20.39
C GLU A 355 -2.86 -39.45 -19.93
N TYR A 356 -3.92 -39.68 -19.15
CA TYR A 356 -4.31 -41.00 -18.68
C TYR A 356 -5.83 -41.16 -18.58
N ILE A 357 -6.27 -42.41 -18.45
CA ILE A 357 -7.66 -42.78 -18.15
C ILE A 357 -7.66 -43.39 -16.73
N PRO A 358 -8.30 -42.76 -15.73
CA PRO A 358 -8.40 -43.32 -14.38
C PRO A 358 -9.11 -44.68 -14.37
N LEU A 359 -8.77 -45.54 -13.41
CA LEU A 359 -9.63 -46.68 -13.08
C LEU A 359 -11.03 -46.19 -12.69
N SER A 360 -12.07 -47.02 -12.91
CA SER A 360 -13.46 -46.68 -12.58
C SER A 360 -13.69 -46.28 -11.12
N LYS A 361 -12.89 -46.81 -10.19
CA LYS A 361 -12.90 -46.46 -8.76
C LYS A 361 -12.26 -45.10 -8.43
N LEU A 362 -11.40 -44.59 -9.32
CA LEU A 362 -10.77 -43.27 -9.24
C LEU A 362 -11.45 -42.24 -10.16
N HIS A 363 -12.39 -42.67 -11.01
CA HIS A 363 -13.13 -41.78 -11.90
C HIS A 363 -14.07 -40.84 -11.15
N ARG A 364 -14.10 -39.57 -11.58
CA ARG A 364 -15.08 -38.57 -11.17
C ARG A 364 -15.72 -37.96 -12.40
N SER A 365 -17.02 -37.71 -12.32
CA SER A 365 -17.77 -37.08 -13.41
C SER A 365 -17.96 -35.56 -13.23
N ASP A 366 -17.44 -34.99 -12.14
CA ASP A 366 -17.72 -33.63 -11.68
C ASP A 366 -16.46 -32.81 -11.35
N GLY A 367 -15.28 -33.26 -11.78
CA GLY A 367 -14.00 -32.58 -11.55
C GLY A 367 -12.86 -33.28 -12.29
N ASP A 368 -11.85 -32.52 -12.67
CA ASP A 368 -10.64 -33.05 -13.30
C ASP A 368 -9.79 -33.78 -12.27
N SER A 369 -9.07 -34.81 -12.69
CA SER A 369 -8.37 -35.72 -11.78
C SER A 369 -6.87 -35.78 -12.05
N THR A 370 -6.07 -35.49 -11.03
CA THR A 370 -4.60 -35.55 -11.08
C THR A 370 -4.11 -36.70 -10.22
N ILE A 371 -3.19 -37.52 -10.71
CA ILE A 371 -2.47 -38.51 -9.91
C ILE A 371 -0.98 -38.17 -9.87
N ILE A 372 -0.42 -38.13 -8.66
CA ILE A 372 0.94 -37.67 -8.37
C ILE A 372 1.71 -38.83 -7.73
N PHE A 373 2.84 -39.18 -8.33
CA PHE A 373 3.73 -40.25 -7.87
C PHE A 373 4.96 -39.65 -7.20
N LEU A 374 5.18 -39.96 -5.91
CA LEU A 374 6.35 -39.55 -5.13
C LEU A 374 7.30 -40.71 -4.91
N SER A 375 8.49 -40.65 -5.51
CA SER A 375 9.56 -41.63 -5.29
C SER A 375 10.68 -41.07 -4.43
N GLY A 376 11.22 -41.93 -3.55
CA GLY A 376 12.36 -41.64 -2.71
C GLY A 376 13.66 -41.39 -3.49
N ASN A 377 13.89 -42.08 -4.61
CA ASN A 377 15.01 -41.81 -5.53
C ASN A 377 16.38 -41.64 -4.82
N GLY A 378 16.69 -42.57 -3.91
CA GLY A 378 17.92 -42.56 -3.10
C GLY A 378 17.88 -41.69 -1.84
N VAL A 379 16.74 -41.08 -1.48
CA VAL A 379 16.57 -40.32 -0.23
C VAL A 379 16.34 -41.25 0.98
N PHE A 380 17.13 -41.05 2.04
CA PHE A 380 17.04 -41.76 3.31
C PHE A 380 16.42 -40.88 4.39
N PHE A 381 15.64 -41.45 5.29
CA PHE A 381 15.09 -40.75 6.46
C PHE A 381 15.94 -41.04 7.70
N THR A 382 16.10 -40.02 8.55
CA THR A 382 16.75 -40.12 9.87
C THR A 382 15.88 -40.77 10.93
N GLU A 383 14.56 -40.76 10.75
CA GLU A 383 13.56 -41.31 11.66
C GLU A 383 12.46 -42.01 10.84
N ARG A 384 11.74 -42.95 11.46
CA ARG A 384 10.61 -43.65 10.85
C ARG A 384 9.46 -42.66 10.55
N SER A 385 8.94 -42.70 9.33
CA SER A 385 7.82 -41.85 8.89
C SER A 385 6.54 -42.66 8.71
N GLU A 386 5.54 -42.36 9.54
CA GLU A 386 4.16 -42.85 9.42
C GLU A 386 3.26 -41.96 8.53
N ASP A 387 3.83 -40.95 7.85
CA ASP A 387 3.07 -40.12 6.91
C ASP A 387 2.52 -40.99 5.76
N ASP A 388 1.23 -40.86 5.47
CA ASP A 388 0.54 -41.70 4.50
C ASP A 388 1.14 -41.68 3.09
N TRP A 389 1.82 -40.60 2.70
CA TRP A 389 2.47 -40.44 1.40
C TRP A 389 3.99 -40.63 1.49
N TYR A 390 4.65 -39.99 2.45
CA TYR A 390 6.08 -40.15 2.77
C TYR A 390 6.35 -41.38 3.65
N ARG A 391 5.67 -42.51 3.38
CA ARG A 391 5.71 -43.68 4.26
C ARG A 391 7.06 -44.38 4.16
N ALA A 392 7.86 -44.24 5.21
CA ALA A 392 9.23 -44.73 5.28
C ALA A 392 9.45 -45.44 6.62
N THR A 393 9.03 -46.70 6.66
CA THR A 393 9.08 -47.58 7.83
C THR A 393 10.06 -48.72 7.66
N ARG A 394 10.44 -49.06 6.41
CA ARG A 394 11.48 -50.04 6.10
C ARG A 394 12.85 -49.56 6.59
N PRO A 395 13.49 -50.26 7.55
CA PRO A 395 14.86 -49.94 7.95
C PRO A 395 15.84 -50.27 6.81
N SER A 396 16.86 -49.44 6.66
CA SER A 396 17.97 -49.61 5.72
C SER A 396 19.30 -49.64 6.48
N ALA A 397 20.41 -49.29 5.83
CA ALA A 397 21.74 -49.34 6.42
C ALA A 397 21.90 -48.44 7.66
N GLU A 398 22.76 -48.87 8.57
CA GLU A 398 23.27 -48.04 9.66
C GLU A 398 24.37 -47.10 9.15
N PHE A 399 24.21 -45.81 9.40
CA PHE A 399 25.22 -44.80 9.06
C PHE A 399 26.06 -44.48 10.30
N ALA A 400 27.37 -44.71 10.22
CA ALA A 400 28.33 -44.26 11.22
C ALA A 400 28.64 -42.76 11.04
N ARG A 401 28.75 -41.99 12.13
CA ARG A 401 29.24 -40.61 12.06
C ARG A 401 30.77 -40.60 11.94
N THR A 402 31.32 -39.71 11.14
CA THR A 402 32.78 -39.56 10.97
C THR A 402 33.50 -39.05 12.23
N ILE A 403 32.75 -38.52 13.19
CA ILE A 403 33.25 -37.83 14.40
C ILE A 403 33.00 -38.67 15.67
N ASP A 404 32.06 -39.62 15.64
CA ASP A 404 31.65 -40.46 16.76
C ASP A 404 31.27 -41.86 16.22
N PRO A 405 31.81 -42.97 16.75
CA PRO A 405 31.44 -44.33 16.35
C PRO A 405 29.96 -44.69 16.56
N SER A 406 29.13 -43.80 17.13
CA SER A 406 27.68 -43.91 17.09
C SER A 406 27.16 -44.18 15.66
N THR A 407 26.49 -45.31 15.47
CA THR A 407 25.65 -45.55 14.29
C THR A 407 24.24 -45.03 14.53
N TYR A 408 23.55 -44.65 13.45
CA TYR A 408 22.11 -44.43 13.46
C TYR A 408 21.46 -45.23 12.33
N SER A 409 20.33 -45.87 12.62
CA SER A 409 19.52 -46.56 11.62
C SER A 409 18.87 -45.54 10.70
N SER A 410 18.89 -45.81 9.40
CA SER A 410 18.13 -45.03 8.41
C SER A 410 16.88 -45.78 7.96
N PHE A 411 15.92 -45.05 7.41
CA PHE A 411 14.70 -45.63 6.83
C PHE A 411 14.59 -45.22 5.35
N ILE A 412 14.00 -46.11 4.54
CA ILE A 412 13.67 -45.86 3.13
C ILE A 412 12.16 -46.00 2.93
N PHE A 413 11.67 -45.59 1.76
CA PHE A 413 10.26 -45.75 1.42
C PHE A 413 9.81 -47.22 1.50
N ASP A 414 8.54 -47.42 1.82
CA ASP A 414 7.92 -48.73 1.85
C ASP A 414 7.60 -49.29 0.45
N GLU A 415 7.49 -48.41 -0.54
CA GLU A 415 7.09 -48.68 -1.92
C GLU A 415 7.89 -47.84 -2.91
N ALA A 416 8.09 -48.32 -4.14
CA ALA A 416 8.99 -47.67 -5.11
C ALA A 416 8.55 -46.23 -5.49
N SER A 417 7.26 -45.96 -5.45
CA SER A 417 6.67 -44.63 -5.57
C SER A 417 5.31 -44.62 -4.90
N SER A 418 5.01 -43.56 -4.18
CA SER A 418 3.78 -43.38 -3.39
C SER A 418 2.76 -42.58 -4.21
N PRO A 419 1.60 -43.15 -4.57
CA PRO A 419 0.57 -42.45 -5.32
C PRO A 419 -0.32 -41.58 -4.41
N LEU A 420 -0.62 -40.38 -4.87
CA LEU A 420 -1.63 -39.48 -4.28
C LEU A 420 -2.54 -38.99 -5.39
N GLY A 421 -3.85 -39.17 -5.21
CA GLY A 421 -4.87 -38.73 -6.16
C GLY A 421 -5.55 -37.46 -5.68
N CYS A 422 -5.82 -36.55 -6.61
CA CYS A 422 -6.50 -35.29 -6.40
C CYS A 422 -7.68 -35.13 -7.37
N VAL A 423 -8.72 -34.45 -6.93
CA VAL A 423 -9.86 -34.01 -7.75
C VAL A 423 -9.96 -32.50 -7.63
N GLN A 424 -9.89 -31.80 -8.76
CA GLN A 424 -10.06 -30.35 -8.84
C GLN A 424 -11.39 -30.00 -9.51
N GLN A 425 -12.14 -29.10 -8.88
CA GLN A 425 -13.43 -28.62 -9.39
C GLN A 425 -13.41 -27.10 -9.49
N PHE A 426 -14.20 -26.56 -10.42
CA PHE A 426 -14.19 -25.17 -10.82
C PHE A 426 -15.62 -24.63 -10.93
N GLN A 427 -15.78 -23.35 -10.64
CA GLN A 427 -17.04 -22.62 -10.76
C GLN A 427 -16.74 -21.18 -11.14
N PHE A 428 -17.47 -20.66 -12.12
CA PHE A 428 -17.40 -19.26 -12.53
C PHE A 428 -18.76 -18.61 -12.34
N CYS A 429 -18.78 -17.35 -11.94
CA CYS A 429 -20.00 -16.57 -11.83
C CYS A 429 -19.87 -15.20 -12.47
N GLN A 430 -20.96 -14.70 -13.04
CA GLN A 430 -21.06 -13.36 -13.61
C GLN A 430 -22.05 -12.53 -12.80
N GLN A 431 -21.57 -11.46 -12.18
CA GLN A 431 -22.39 -10.57 -11.32
C GLN A 431 -23.43 -9.74 -12.11
N ALA A 432 -23.45 -9.86 -13.44
CA ALA A 432 -24.46 -9.29 -14.32
C ALA A 432 -25.82 -10.00 -14.23
N LEU A 433 -25.83 -11.27 -13.84
CA LEU A 433 -26.99 -12.16 -13.92
C LEU A 433 -27.90 -12.07 -12.68
N PRO A 434 -29.16 -12.55 -12.77
CA PRO A 434 -30.05 -12.60 -11.61
C PRO A 434 -29.59 -13.60 -10.55
N LYS A 435 -29.76 -13.26 -9.26
CA LYS A 435 -29.45 -14.13 -8.12
C LYS A 435 -30.01 -15.54 -8.28
N GLY A 436 -29.12 -16.53 -8.13
CA GLY A 436 -29.43 -17.95 -8.32
C GLY A 436 -29.18 -18.48 -9.73
N GLN A 437 -28.91 -17.61 -10.71
CA GLN A 437 -28.47 -17.94 -12.06
C GLN A 437 -27.06 -17.40 -12.36
N GLU A 438 -26.41 -16.79 -11.36
CA GLU A 438 -25.11 -16.11 -11.52
C GLU A 438 -23.94 -17.05 -11.83
N CYS A 439 -24.00 -18.33 -11.43
CA CYS A 439 -22.88 -19.25 -11.43
C CYS A 439 -23.11 -20.51 -12.28
N SER A 440 -22.06 -21.02 -12.92
CA SER A 440 -22.03 -22.40 -13.42
C SER A 440 -22.06 -23.43 -12.28
N PRO A 441 -22.41 -24.70 -12.55
CA PRO A 441 -22.19 -25.78 -11.58
C PRO A 441 -20.71 -25.85 -11.16
N LEU A 442 -20.46 -26.36 -9.95
CA LEU A 442 -19.12 -26.79 -9.55
C LEU A 442 -18.82 -28.10 -10.29
N ALA A 443 -17.94 -28.05 -11.29
CA ALA A 443 -17.68 -29.14 -12.23
C ALA A 443 -16.20 -29.16 -12.67
N SER A 444 -15.86 -29.97 -13.67
CA SER A 444 -14.56 -29.90 -14.35
C SER A 444 -14.32 -28.55 -15.02
N TRP A 445 -13.07 -28.28 -15.40
CA TRP A 445 -12.62 -27.05 -16.03
C TRP A 445 -13.43 -26.73 -17.28
N VAL A 446 -13.59 -27.71 -18.16
CA VAL A 446 -14.32 -27.57 -19.43
C VAL A 446 -15.80 -27.38 -19.15
N ASP A 447 -16.44 -28.27 -18.39
CA ASP A 447 -17.90 -28.20 -18.16
C ASP A 447 -18.30 -26.91 -17.42
N ALA A 448 -17.53 -26.51 -16.39
CA ALA A 448 -17.80 -25.30 -15.62
C ALA A 448 -17.59 -24.01 -16.44
N SER A 449 -16.57 -23.97 -17.30
CA SER A 449 -16.28 -22.80 -18.15
C SER A 449 -17.21 -22.71 -19.36
N SER A 450 -17.50 -23.82 -20.04
CA SER A 450 -18.48 -23.88 -21.13
C SER A 450 -19.90 -23.56 -20.64
N ALA A 451 -20.31 -24.08 -19.48
CA ALA A 451 -21.59 -23.70 -18.87
C ALA A 451 -21.65 -22.20 -18.59
N ALA A 452 -20.61 -21.62 -17.98
CA ALA A 452 -20.54 -20.20 -17.66
C ALA A 452 -20.51 -19.29 -18.91
N LEU A 453 -19.87 -19.74 -19.99
CA LEU A 453 -19.88 -19.02 -21.27
C LEU A 453 -21.28 -19.02 -21.89
N ASN A 454 -21.97 -20.16 -21.90
CA ASN A 454 -23.33 -20.29 -22.45
C ASN A 454 -24.40 -19.47 -21.70
N MET A 455 -24.18 -19.13 -20.43
CA MET A 455 -25.06 -18.23 -19.66
C MET A 455 -24.65 -16.75 -19.72
N SER A 456 -23.61 -16.38 -20.47
CA SER A 456 -23.17 -14.98 -20.59
C SER A 456 -24.27 -14.10 -21.20
N PRO A 457 -24.64 -12.96 -20.58
CA PRO A 457 -25.71 -12.10 -21.09
C PRO A 457 -25.27 -11.19 -22.26
N SER A 458 -23.98 -11.17 -22.60
CA SER A 458 -23.43 -10.41 -23.74
C SER A 458 -22.03 -10.92 -24.13
N ASP A 459 -21.60 -10.60 -25.36
CA ASP A 459 -20.26 -10.91 -25.85
C ASP A 459 -19.15 -10.27 -24.98
N VAL A 460 -19.41 -9.09 -24.41
CA VAL A 460 -18.48 -8.43 -23.48
C VAL A 460 -18.35 -9.22 -22.18
N ALA A 461 -19.45 -9.74 -21.64
CA ALA A 461 -19.40 -10.59 -20.45
C ALA A 461 -18.68 -11.93 -20.73
N ALA A 462 -18.91 -12.51 -21.92
CA ALA A 462 -18.20 -13.70 -22.38
C ALA A 462 -16.70 -13.46 -22.56
N ALA A 463 -16.28 -12.34 -23.18
CA ALA A 463 -14.87 -11.97 -23.33
C ALA A 463 -14.15 -11.80 -21.98
N ARG A 464 -14.83 -11.21 -20.98
CA ARG A 464 -14.27 -11.06 -19.62
C ARG A 464 -14.19 -12.39 -18.86
N LEU A 465 -15.12 -13.30 -19.10
CA LEU A 465 -15.03 -14.66 -18.60
C LEU A 465 -13.89 -15.43 -19.28
N ASN A 466 -13.74 -15.32 -20.61
CA ASN A 466 -12.62 -15.87 -21.38
C ASN A 466 -11.27 -15.36 -20.84
N TRP A 467 -11.17 -14.07 -20.52
CA TRP A 467 -9.97 -13.51 -19.91
C TRP A 467 -9.65 -14.13 -18.55
N VAL A 468 -10.63 -14.28 -17.66
CA VAL A 468 -10.38 -14.95 -16.37
C VAL A 468 -9.99 -16.41 -16.58
N ARG A 469 -10.64 -17.10 -17.53
CA ARG A 469 -10.33 -18.48 -17.94
C ARG A 469 -8.94 -18.63 -18.58
N SER A 470 -8.38 -17.61 -19.22
CA SER A 470 -7.04 -17.71 -19.83
C SER A 470 -5.88 -17.45 -18.86
N GLN A 471 -6.15 -16.91 -17.66
CA GLN A 471 -5.12 -16.60 -16.64
C GLN A 471 -5.05 -17.60 -15.48
N THR A 472 -5.98 -18.53 -15.38
CA THR A 472 -6.00 -19.63 -14.41
C THR A 472 -4.99 -20.73 -14.74
N THR A 473 -4.59 -21.52 -13.73
CA THR A 473 -3.70 -22.68 -13.88
C THR A 473 -4.08 -23.80 -12.91
N THR A 474 -3.63 -25.03 -13.16
CA THR A 474 -3.86 -26.22 -12.32
C THR A 474 -2.68 -26.50 -11.39
N ILE A 475 -2.82 -27.46 -10.48
CA ILE A 475 -1.68 -27.94 -9.67
C ILE A 475 -0.65 -28.73 -10.52
N THR A 476 -1.08 -29.41 -11.58
CA THR A 476 -0.23 -30.22 -12.45
C THR A 476 0.87 -29.38 -13.09
N ASN A 477 0.52 -28.20 -13.61
CA ASN A 477 1.47 -27.25 -14.17
C ASN A 477 2.57 -26.85 -13.16
N VAL A 478 2.20 -26.61 -11.90
CA VAL A 478 3.15 -26.28 -10.83
C VAL A 478 4.06 -27.47 -10.53
N LEU A 479 3.49 -28.66 -10.42
CA LEU A 479 4.21 -29.89 -10.09
C LEU A 479 5.18 -30.33 -11.18
N ASN A 480 4.76 -30.37 -12.44
CA ASN A 480 5.60 -30.78 -13.55
C ASN A 480 6.73 -29.75 -13.84
N THR A 481 6.53 -28.48 -13.48
CA THR A 481 7.54 -27.42 -13.62
C THR A 481 8.54 -27.36 -12.47
N LEU A 482 8.09 -27.48 -11.20
CA LEU A 482 8.94 -27.34 -10.01
C LEU A 482 9.49 -28.67 -9.49
N GLN A 483 8.82 -29.79 -9.79
CA GLN A 483 9.14 -31.14 -9.33
C GLN A 483 9.41 -31.17 -7.81
N ALA A 484 10.55 -31.73 -7.40
CA ALA A 484 10.97 -31.81 -6.00
C ALA A 484 10.96 -30.46 -5.25
N ARG A 485 11.14 -29.33 -5.95
CA ARG A 485 11.15 -27.98 -5.36
C ARG A 485 9.76 -27.50 -4.92
N ALA A 486 8.68 -28.15 -5.37
CA ALA A 486 7.33 -27.88 -4.90
C ALA A 486 7.09 -28.39 -3.46
N LEU A 487 7.92 -29.32 -2.98
CA LEU A 487 7.80 -29.92 -1.65
C LEU A 487 8.38 -29.00 -0.56
N THR A 488 7.60 -28.75 0.48
CA THR A 488 8.05 -28.13 1.73
C THR A 488 8.95 -29.04 2.56
N ALA A 489 8.88 -30.37 2.35
CA ALA A 489 9.81 -31.35 2.93
C ALA A 489 11.29 -31.06 2.59
N GLN A 490 11.57 -30.38 1.45
CA GLN A 490 12.92 -29.91 1.09
C GLN A 490 13.60 -29.08 2.19
N ARG A 491 12.83 -28.41 3.06
CA ARG A 491 13.37 -27.57 4.15
C ARG A 491 14.19 -28.35 5.17
N THR A 492 13.98 -29.66 5.30
CA THR A 492 14.74 -30.57 6.19
C THR A 492 15.50 -31.66 5.42
N LEU A 493 15.50 -31.61 4.09
CA LEU A 493 16.32 -32.49 3.24
C LEU A 493 17.72 -31.90 3.05
N SER A 494 18.76 -32.68 3.32
CA SER A 494 20.15 -32.29 3.04
C SER A 494 20.98 -33.47 2.54
N THR A 495 21.68 -33.30 1.42
CA THR A 495 22.59 -34.32 0.84
C THR A 495 21.96 -35.70 0.61
N GLY A 496 20.66 -35.77 0.31
CA GLY A 496 19.91 -37.04 0.17
C GLY A 496 19.45 -37.65 1.50
N ILE A 497 19.60 -36.94 2.62
CA ILE A 497 19.14 -37.35 3.95
C ILE A 497 18.02 -36.42 4.40
N GLN A 498 16.83 -36.97 4.55
CA GLN A 498 15.64 -36.33 5.06
C GLN A 498 15.69 -36.31 6.60
N GLY A 499 15.82 -35.10 7.16
CA GLY A 499 15.59 -34.84 8.58
C GLY A 499 14.12 -35.03 8.96
N PRO A 500 13.77 -34.98 10.26
CA PRO A 500 12.41 -35.25 10.72
C PRO A 500 11.35 -34.41 10.00
N ILE A 501 10.21 -35.05 9.70
CA ILE A 501 9.03 -34.45 9.08
C ILE A 501 7.80 -34.66 9.97
N ARG A 502 6.71 -33.97 9.66
CA ARG A 502 5.42 -34.17 10.36
C ARG A 502 4.76 -35.47 9.90
N SER A 503 3.92 -36.06 10.74
CA SER A 503 3.11 -37.24 10.40
C SER A 503 2.01 -36.98 9.35
N ASN A 504 1.78 -35.71 9.00
CA ASN A 504 0.87 -35.27 7.94
C ASN A 504 1.56 -34.25 7.01
N GLN A 505 2.87 -34.41 6.82
CA GLN A 505 3.70 -33.58 5.94
C GLN A 505 3.08 -33.47 4.53
N TRP A 506 2.54 -34.56 3.97
CA TRP A 506 1.90 -34.55 2.65
C TRP A 506 0.78 -33.50 2.53
N GLN A 507 0.00 -33.28 3.60
CA GLN A 507 -1.07 -32.28 3.61
C GLN A 507 -0.51 -30.85 3.51
N PHE A 508 0.63 -30.58 4.16
CA PHE A 508 1.31 -29.29 4.06
C PHE A 508 1.94 -29.06 2.68
N ASP A 509 2.38 -30.12 2.00
CA ASP A 509 2.84 -30.04 0.62
C ASP A 509 1.68 -29.71 -0.34
N VAL A 510 0.51 -30.35 -0.20
CA VAL A 510 -0.70 -29.98 -0.97
C VAL A 510 -1.14 -28.53 -0.70
N VAL A 511 -1.11 -28.06 0.57
CA VAL A 511 -1.36 -26.64 0.91
C VAL A 511 -0.34 -25.70 0.25
N SER A 512 0.92 -26.12 0.16
CA SER A 512 1.97 -25.36 -0.52
C SER A 512 1.68 -25.26 -2.02
N TRP A 513 1.43 -26.37 -2.72
CA TRP A 513 1.13 -26.36 -4.16
C TRP A 513 -0.06 -25.47 -4.48
N TRP A 514 -1.11 -25.55 -3.66
CA TRP A 514 -2.29 -24.69 -3.75
C TRP A 514 -1.96 -23.20 -3.61
N ALA A 515 -1.13 -22.83 -2.62
CA ALA A 515 -0.67 -21.46 -2.46
C ALA A 515 0.18 -20.97 -3.65
N ILE A 516 1.01 -21.85 -4.24
CA ILE A 516 1.79 -21.55 -5.45
C ILE A 516 0.84 -21.32 -6.65
N THR A 517 -0.13 -22.21 -6.87
CA THR A 517 -1.16 -22.08 -7.91
C THR A 517 -1.93 -20.75 -7.77
N LEU A 518 -2.37 -20.38 -6.57
CA LEU A 518 -3.07 -19.11 -6.34
C LEU A 518 -2.16 -17.88 -6.54
N ALA A 519 -0.91 -17.93 -6.10
CA ALA A 519 0.07 -16.88 -6.36
C ALA A 519 0.37 -16.72 -7.86
N GLN A 520 0.46 -17.84 -8.60
CA GLN A 520 0.66 -17.84 -10.05
C GLN A 520 -0.55 -17.27 -10.79
N MET A 521 -1.77 -17.61 -10.38
CA MET A 521 -2.97 -16.94 -10.91
C MET A 521 -2.88 -15.43 -10.71
N GLN A 522 -2.50 -14.95 -9.53
CA GLN A 522 -2.33 -13.51 -9.32
C GLN A 522 -1.28 -12.88 -10.26
N SER A 523 -0.12 -13.51 -10.46
CA SER A 523 0.90 -12.97 -11.39
C SER A 523 0.44 -12.99 -12.85
N ASN A 524 -0.27 -14.04 -13.28
CA ASN A 524 -0.71 -14.19 -14.67
C ASN A 524 -1.51 -12.97 -15.16
N PHE A 525 -2.46 -12.45 -14.36
CA PHE A 525 -3.23 -11.24 -14.69
C PHE A 525 -2.39 -9.94 -14.82
N LEU A 526 -1.21 -9.87 -14.22
CA LEU A 526 -0.29 -8.74 -14.42
C LEU A 526 0.61 -8.97 -15.64
N ASP A 527 1.20 -10.16 -15.74
CA ASP A 527 2.11 -10.54 -16.81
C ASP A 527 1.39 -10.49 -18.17
N SER A 528 0.12 -10.87 -18.22
CA SER A 528 -0.74 -10.77 -19.41
C SER A 528 -1.07 -9.35 -19.86
N VAL A 529 -0.81 -8.33 -19.03
CA VAL A 529 -1.02 -6.91 -19.39
C VAL A 529 0.30 -6.20 -19.68
N VAL A 530 1.37 -6.56 -18.97
CA VAL A 530 2.73 -6.10 -19.25
C VAL A 530 3.26 -6.70 -20.56
N GLY A 531 2.99 -7.97 -20.81
CA GLY A 531 3.58 -8.76 -21.89
C GLY A 531 4.95 -9.35 -21.52
N PRO A 532 5.48 -10.26 -22.36
CA PRO A 532 6.78 -10.90 -22.11
C PRO A 532 7.93 -9.91 -22.24
N ALA A 533 8.96 -10.07 -21.40
CA ALA A 533 10.18 -9.26 -21.47
C ALA A 533 11.03 -9.56 -22.72
N ASP A 534 11.04 -10.81 -23.18
CA ASP A 534 11.65 -11.18 -24.46
C ASP A 534 10.67 -10.96 -25.61
N LYS A 535 11.00 -9.98 -26.47
CA LYS A 535 10.16 -9.59 -27.62
C LYS A 535 9.93 -10.72 -28.63
N ARG A 536 10.77 -11.76 -28.64
CA ARG A 536 10.58 -12.95 -29.50
C ARG A 536 9.31 -13.73 -29.16
N LEU A 537 8.79 -13.58 -27.94
CA LEU A 537 7.55 -14.21 -27.50
C LEU A 537 6.30 -13.42 -27.91
N GLU A 538 6.41 -12.14 -28.31
CA GLU A 538 5.25 -11.31 -28.67
C GLU A 538 4.41 -11.86 -29.83
N LYS A 539 4.98 -12.73 -30.69
CA LYS A 539 4.26 -13.40 -31.78
C LYS A 539 3.27 -14.46 -31.30
N TYR A 540 3.48 -15.03 -30.11
CA TYR A 540 2.60 -16.02 -29.49
C TYR A 540 1.58 -15.40 -28.54
N ILE A 541 1.55 -14.07 -28.42
CA ILE A 541 0.61 -13.37 -27.53
C ILE A 541 -0.69 -13.08 -28.28
N SER A 542 -1.74 -13.80 -27.91
CA SER A 542 -3.12 -13.57 -28.36
C SER A 542 -3.75 -12.42 -27.59
N ALA A 543 -4.14 -11.37 -28.30
CA ALA A 543 -4.80 -10.20 -27.71
C ALA A 543 -6.25 -10.54 -27.29
N PRO A 544 -6.77 -9.95 -26.19
CA PRO A 544 -8.15 -10.16 -25.76
C PRO A 544 -9.16 -9.50 -26.70
N GLU A 545 -10.36 -10.08 -26.74
CA GLU A 545 -11.50 -9.57 -27.52
C GLU A 545 -11.98 -8.21 -26.97
N ASP A 546 -11.94 -8.04 -25.63
CA ASP A 546 -12.19 -6.77 -24.94
C ASP A 546 -10.85 -6.12 -24.50
N TYR A 547 -10.26 -5.29 -25.36
CA TYR A 547 -9.02 -4.55 -25.05
C TYR A 547 -9.17 -3.57 -23.86
N SER A 548 -10.39 -3.30 -23.38
CA SER A 548 -10.55 -2.53 -22.13
C SER A 548 -9.96 -3.27 -20.92
N LEU A 549 -9.84 -4.59 -20.96
CA LEU A 549 -9.15 -5.40 -19.94
C LEU A 549 -7.68 -5.01 -19.79
N CYS A 550 -6.97 -4.82 -20.90
CA CYS A 550 -5.56 -4.39 -20.92
C CYS A 550 -5.35 -3.01 -20.29
N THR A 551 -6.32 -2.11 -20.46
CA THR A 551 -6.23 -0.73 -19.95
C THR A 551 -6.82 -0.57 -18.56
N ASN A 552 -7.48 -1.60 -18.02
CA ASN A 552 -8.14 -1.58 -16.71
C ASN A 552 -7.51 -2.58 -15.72
N GLN A 553 -6.19 -2.71 -15.71
CA GLN A 553 -5.48 -3.52 -14.70
C GLN A 553 -4.93 -2.62 -13.58
N LYS A 554 -5.37 -2.82 -12.34
CA LYS A 554 -4.88 -2.08 -11.16
C LYS A 554 -3.89 -2.90 -10.33
N ILE A 555 -2.88 -2.22 -9.81
CA ILE A 555 -1.86 -2.75 -8.89
C ILE A 555 -1.73 -1.82 -7.68
N ARG A 556 -0.89 -2.17 -6.70
CA ARG A 556 -0.44 -1.24 -5.66
C ARG A 556 1.04 -0.90 -5.91
N SER A 557 1.42 0.37 -5.73
CA SER A 557 2.82 0.81 -5.82
C SER A 557 3.06 2.03 -4.93
N THR A 558 4.25 2.11 -4.32
CA THR A 558 4.67 3.23 -3.46
C THR A 558 5.48 4.32 -4.21
N ALA A 559 5.70 4.12 -5.51
CA ALA A 559 6.43 5.04 -6.40
C ALA A 559 5.56 6.20 -6.93
N TYR A 560 4.24 6.05 -6.86
CA TYR A 560 3.24 6.97 -7.41
C TYR A 560 2.25 7.41 -6.33
N MET A 561 1.38 8.38 -6.64
CA MET A 561 0.33 8.85 -5.72
C MET A 561 -1.01 8.98 -6.45
N SER A 562 -2.06 8.41 -5.87
CA SER A 562 -3.42 8.44 -6.44
C SER A 562 -4.35 9.32 -5.58
N PHE A 563 -4.96 10.34 -6.19
CA PHE A 563 -5.81 11.32 -5.52
C PHE A 563 -7.28 11.16 -5.87
N ASN A 564 -8.17 11.33 -4.88
CA ASN A 564 -9.61 11.40 -5.13
C ASN A 564 -9.98 12.76 -5.79
N VAL A 565 -10.33 12.74 -7.07
CA VAL A 565 -10.68 13.93 -7.87
C VAL A 565 -11.93 14.63 -7.35
N PHE A 566 -12.93 13.88 -6.89
CA PHE A 566 -14.13 14.44 -6.26
C PHE A 566 -13.79 15.17 -4.95
N GLY A 567 -12.88 14.61 -4.16
CA GLY A 567 -12.33 15.27 -2.97
C GLY A 567 -11.59 16.58 -3.29
N LEU A 568 -10.75 16.58 -4.33
CA LEU A 568 -10.06 17.78 -4.80
C LEU A 568 -11.05 18.85 -5.31
N TYR A 569 -12.11 18.47 -6.03
CA TYR A 569 -13.14 19.42 -6.47
C TYR A 569 -13.90 20.05 -5.30
N ILE A 570 -14.33 19.26 -4.30
CA ILE A 570 -14.97 19.80 -3.09
C ILE A 570 -14.03 20.77 -2.38
N LEU A 571 -12.76 20.41 -2.22
CA LEU A 571 -11.76 21.24 -1.58
C LEU A 571 -11.58 22.58 -2.30
N PHE A 572 -11.24 22.56 -3.59
CA PHE A 572 -10.91 23.77 -4.33
C PHE A 572 -12.13 24.63 -4.69
N LEU A 573 -13.23 24.03 -5.19
CA LEU A 573 -14.43 24.80 -5.54
C LEU A 573 -15.16 25.30 -4.29
N GLY A 574 -15.30 24.46 -3.26
CA GLY A 574 -15.90 24.85 -1.99
C GLY A 574 -15.09 25.93 -1.28
N GLY A 575 -13.77 25.77 -1.22
CA GLY A 575 -12.88 26.78 -0.67
C GLY A 575 -12.90 28.10 -1.44
N ALA A 576 -12.89 28.06 -2.79
CA ALA A 576 -12.95 29.26 -3.63
C ALA A 576 -14.28 30.00 -3.45
N LEU A 577 -15.40 29.28 -3.34
CA LEU A 577 -16.71 29.85 -3.03
C LEU A 577 -16.73 30.53 -1.66
N LEU A 578 -16.13 29.92 -0.63
CA LEU A 578 -16.01 30.50 0.71
C LEU A 578 -15.11 31.74 0.75
N ILE A 579 -14.01 31.74 0.00
CA ILE A 579 -13.14 32.91 -0.18
C ILE A 579 -13.91 34.04 -0.87
N GLY A 580 -14.59 33.75 -1.98
CA GLY A 580 -15.40 34.72 -2.73
C GLY A 580 -16.55 35.30 -1.90
N LEU A 581 -17.24 34.47 -1.12
CA LEU A 581 -18.27 34.89 -0.17
C LEU A 581 -17.68 35.81 0.91
N SER A 582 -16.55 35.44 1.52
CA SER A 582 -15.85 36.25 2.54
C SER A 582 -15.52 37.65 2.04
N PHE A 583 -14.95 37.77 0.82
CA PHE A 583 -14.67 39.06 0.20
C PHE A 583 -15.94 39.85 -0.19
N SER A 584 -17.04 39.17 -0.49
CA SER A 584 -18.30 39.81 -0.93
C SER A 584 -19.13 40.37 0.22
N ILE A 585 -18.94 39.89 1.45
CA ILE A 585 -19.78 40.30 2.60
C ILE A 585 -19.61 41.79 2.96
N GLU A 586 -18.39 42.32 3.03
CA GLU A 586 -18.19 43.74 3.38
C GLU A 586 -18.73 44.71 2.30
N PRO A 587 -18.47 44.52 0.99
CA PRO A 587 -19.09 45.32 -0.08
C PRO A 587 -20.61 45.21 -0.12
N THR A 588 -21.19 44.02 0.12
CA THR A 588 -22.65 43.85 0.13
C THR A 588 -23.29 44.52 1.34
N LEU A 589 -22.68 44.45 2.53
CA LEU A 589 -23.12 45.20 3.70
C LEU A 589 -23.03 46.73 3.49
N SER A 590 -21.94 47.22 2.89
CA SER A 590 -21.79 48.64 2.51
C SER A 590 -22.86 49.09 1.52
N CYS A 591 -23.14 48.28 0.49
CA CYS A 591 -24.19 48.55 -0.49
C CYS A 591 -25.60 48.53 0.13
N LEU A 592 -25.90 47.55 0.99
CA LEU A 592 -27.16 47.45 1.74
C LEU A 592 -27.35 48.63 2.72
N HIS A 593 -26.27 49.08 3.36
CA HIS A 593 -26.28 50.26 4.21
C HIS A 593 -26.62 51.52 3.40
N ARG A 594 -25.90 51.77 2.28
CA ARG A 594 -26.13 52.92 1.39
C ARG A 594 -27.53 52.92 0.77
N ARG A 595 -28.03 51.78 0.30
CA ARG A 595 -29.30 51.68 -0.44
C ARG A 595 -30.54 51.46 0.42
N ARG A 596 -30.44 50.73 1.54
CA ARG A 596 -31.59 50.31 2.37
C ARG A 596 -31.49 50.71 3.84
N ARG A 597 -30.46 51.45 4.25
CA ARG A 597 -30.19 51.83 5.66
C ARG A 597 -30.16 50.65 6.64
N TYR A 598 -29.87 49.44 6.14
CA TYR A 598 -29.90 48.20 6.91
C TYR A 598 -28.87 48.22 8.05
N SER A 599 -29.29 47.76 9.23
CA SER A 599 -28.46 47.62 10.44
C SER A 599 -27.55 48.83 10.73
N ARG A 600 -28.10 50.05 10.60
CA ARG A 600 -27.33 51.31 10.56
C ARG A 600 -26.23 51.39 11.62
N SER A 601 -26.58 51.13 12.88
CA SER A 601 -25.64 51.23 14.01
C SER A 601 -24.58 50.13 14.02
N LYS A 602 -24.95 48.87 13.76
CA LYS A 602 -23.99 47.74 13.82
C LYS A 602 -22.98 47.76 12.68
N TYR A 603 -23.40 48.20 11.49
CA TYR A 603 -22.48 48.38 10.36
C TYR A 603 -21.51 49.54 10.63
N LEU A 604 -22.00 50.67 11.15
CA LEU A 604 -21.12 51.79 11.52
C LEU A 604 -20.18 51.41 12.66
N GLU A 605 -20.62 50.62 13.66
CA GLU A 605 -19.72 50.09 14.68
C GLU A 605 -18.66 49.14 14.09
N TRP A 606 -18.96 48.32 13.08
CA TRP A 606 -17.95 47.50 12.41
C TRP A 606 -16.89 48.34 11.70
N VAL A 607 -17.32 49.35 10.94
CA VAL A 607 -16.42 50.25 10.20
C VAL A 607 -15.62 51.14 11.15
N SER A 608 -16.24 51.76 12.16
CA SER A 608 -15.55 52.66 13.09
C SER A 608 -14.55 51.96 14.02
N ASN A 609 -14.64 50.63 14.18
CA ASN A 609 -13.65 49.82 14.91
C ASN A 609 -12.49 49.34 14.02
N GLU A 610 -12.47 49.66 12.73
CA GLU A 610 -11.33 49.41 11.84
C GLU A 610 -10.13 50.29 12.28
N SER A 611 -8.91 49.77 12.16
CA SER A 611 -7.69 50.41 12.64
C SER A 611 -7.44 51.85 12.17
N LEU A 612 -7.63 52.16 10.88
CA LEU A 612 -7.50 53.50 10.32
C LEU A 612 -8.67 54.41 10.73
N GLN A 613 -9.87 53.86 10.88
CA GLN A 613 -11.03 54.59 11.41
C GLN A 613 -10.88 54.95 12.89
N LEU A 614 -10.29 54.07 13.71
CA LEU A 614 -9.93 54.40 15.10
C LEU A 614 -8.84 55.48 15.16
N HIS A 615 -7.84 55.39 14.27
CA HIS A 615 -6.80 56.41 14.13
C HIS A 615 -7.40 57.79 13.76
N ARG A 616 -8.32 57.84 12.79
CA ARG A 616 -9.12 59.05 12.52
C ARG A 616 -9.81 59.56 13.78
N LEU A 617 -10.58 58.71 14.45
CA LEU A 617 -11.42 59.13 15.59
C LEU A 617 -10.57 59.70 16.75
N ALA A 618 -9.36 59.18 16.95
CA ALA A 618 -8.41 59.72 17.93
C ALA A 618 -7.90 61.12 17.55
N HIS A 619 -7.52 61.35 16.29
CA HIS A 619 -7.07 62.66 15.81
C HIS A 619 -8.21 63.69 15.73
N GLU A 620 -9.34 63.31 15.14
CA GLU A 620 -10.51 64.17 14.96
C GLU A 620 -11.11 64.59 16.31
N GLY A 621 -11.13 63.67 17.30
CA GLY A 621 -11.53 63.98 18.68
C GLY A 621 -10.61 64.94 19.43
N LEU A 622 -9.39 65.15 18.94
CA LEU A 622 -8.40 66.11 19.46
C LEU A 622 -8.27 67.37 18.56
N GLY A 623 -9.17 67.52 17.57
CA GLY A 623 -9.21 68.67 16.67
C GLY A 623 -8.29 68.59 15.44
N TRP A 624 -7.62 67.46 15.20
CA TRP A 624 -6.67 67.31 14.09
C TRP A 624 -7.31 66.75 12.80
N GLY A 625 -7.10 67.47 11.70
CA GLY A 625 -7.48 67.09 10.34
C GLY A 625 -8.99 67.21 10.05
N ARG A 626 -9.34 67.51 8.80
CA ARG A 626 -10.73 67.53 8.31
C ARG A 626 -10.98 66.30 7.46
N TRP A 627 -11.36 65.24 8.15
CA TRP A 627 -11.50 63.92 7.56
C TRP A 627 -12.70 63.78 6.63
N SER A 628 -12.53 62.93 5.62
CA SER A 628 -13.58 62.47 4.71
C SER A 628 -13.54 60.94 4.61
N ARG A 629 -14.57 60.34 3.98
CA ARG A 629 -14.76 58.88 3.91
C ARG A 629 -14.87 58.21 5.30
N ALA A 630 -15.42 58.93 6.28
CA ALA A 630 -15.61 58.50 7.68
C ALA A 630 -16.51 57.25 7.89
N THR A 631 -17.11 56.69 6.83
CA THR A 631 -17.94 55.48 6.84
C THR A 631 -17.48 54.44 5.80
N GLU A 632 -16.20 54.50 5.40
CA GLU A 632 -15.52 53.54 4.51
C GLU A 632 -14.27 53.02 5.23
N ASP A 633 -13.61 51.96 4.74
CA ASP A 633 -12.46 51.38 5.46
C ASP A 633 -11.19 52.26 5.46
N ILE A 634 -11.06 53.21 4.53
CA ILE A 634 -9.90 54.11 4.46
C ILE A 634 -10.38 55.57 4.56
N PRO A 635 -10.28 56.21 5.75
CA PRO A 635 -10.52 57.65 5.89
C PRO A 635 -9.36 58.44 5.28
N VAL A 636 -9.65 59.62 4.74
CA VAL A 636 -8.62 60.51 4.16
C VAL A 636 -8.82 61.96 4.61
N THR A 637 -7.74 62.64 4.96
CA THR A 637 -7.69 64.09 5.24
C THR A 637 -7.86 64.91 3.97
N LYS A 638 -7.99 66.25 4.10
CA LYS A 638 -7.83 67.15 2.96
C LYS A 638 -6.34 67.31 2.64
N LYS A 639 -6.08 67.85 1.45
CA LYS A 639 -4.72 68.10 0.97
C LYS A 639 -3.99 69.04 1.93
N ASP A 640 -2.71 68.75 2.19
CA ASP A 640 -1.78 69.58 2.96
C ASP A 640 -2.15 69.75 4.46
N GLU A 641 -2.97 68.84 5.03
CA GLU A 641 -3.29 68.82 6.47
C GLU A 641 -2.27 68.00 7.29
N ILE A 642 -1.83 68.58 8.41
CA ILE A 642 -0.98 67.92 9.42
C ILE A 642 -1.81 67.24 10.53
N LEU A 643 -1.25 66.20 11.13
CA LEU A 643 -1.83 65.46 12.26
C LEU A 643 -0.94 65.61 13.51
N GLY A 644 -1.56 65.57 14.69
CA GLY A 644 -0.85 65.70 15.97
C GLY A 644 0.19 64.60 16.19
N CYS A 645 1.33 64.96 16.76
CA CYS A 645 2.36 64.02 17.19
C CYS A 645 2.00 63.35 18.54
N LEU A 646 2.80 62.36 18.96
CA LEU A 646 2.76 61.86 20.32
C LEU A 646 3.44 62.85 21.28
N ASP A 647 2.71 63.18 22.36
CA ASP A 647 3.27 63.76 23.57
C ASP A 647 3.92 62.65 24.40
N LEU A 648 5.22 62.82 24.68
CA LEU A 648 6.06 61.89 25.44
C LEU A 648 6.47 62.46 26.81
N SER A 649 5.86 63.57 27.24
CA SER A 649 6.14 64.23 28.54
C SER A 649 5.85 63.31 29.74
N GLU A 650 4.89 62.38 29.60
CA GLU A 650 4.64 61.26 30.52
C GLU A 650 4.98 59.92 29.83
N PRO A 651 6.21 59.39 29.92
CA PRO A 651 6.62 58.18 29.17
C PRO A 651 5.80 56.91 29.48
N LEU A 652 5.19 56.83 30.67
CA LEU A 652 4.32 55.73 31.08
C LEU A 652 2.84 55.92 30.65
N HIS A 653 2.50 57.08 30.11
CA HIS A 653 1.14 57.43 29.70
C HIS A 653 1.14 58.35 28.46
N PRO A 654 1.70 57.87 27.32
CA PRO A 654 1.80 58.64 26.09
C PRO A 654 0.42 59.07 25.57
N ARG A 655 0.32 60.32 25.11
CA ARG A 655 -0.92 60.90 24.56
C ARG A 655 -0.66 61.40 23.14
N LEU A 656 -1.71 61.69 22.39
CA LEU A 656 -1.61 62.54 21.21
C LEU A 656 -1.75 64.00 21.66
N CYS A 657 -0.93 64.90 21.12
CA CYS A 657 -1.07 66.33 21.36
C CYS A 657 -2.47 66.80 20.93
N SER A 658 -3.08 67.74 21.65
CA SER A 658 -4.31 68.41 21.21
C SER A 658 -4.01 69.50 20.17
N ALA A 659 -4.91 69.73 19.23
CA ALA A 659 -4.85 70.93 18.40
C ALA A 659 -5.22 72.14 19.27
N SER A 660 -4.23 72.93 19.68
CA SER A 660 -4.45 74.10 20.52
C SER A 660 -5.24 75.17 19.75
N SER A 661 -6.35 75.61 20.32
CA SER A 661 -7.03 76.83 19.89
C SER A 661 -6.32 78.05 20.47
N ASP A 662 -5.12 78.34 19.96
CA ASP A 662 -4.60 79.70 19.68
C ASP A 662 -3.13 79.61 19.20
N PRO A 663 -2.72 80.40 18.18
CA PRO A 663 -1.41 80.29 17.55
C PRO A 663 -0.41 81.38 18.00
N GLU A 664 -0.07 81.47 19.29
CA GLU A 664 0.97 82.42 19.73
C GLU A 664 1.64 82.07 21.08
N SER A 665 2.53 81.07 21.07
CA SER A 665 3.66 81.01 22.01
C SER A 665 4.76 80.07 21.50
N GLU A 666 5.90 80.63 21.10
CA GLU A 666 7.14 79.86 20.96
C GLU A 666 7.51 79.24 22.32
N SER A 667 7.89 77.96 22.35
CA SER A 667 8.80 77.44 23.39
C SER A 667 9.50 76.16 22.94
N GLU A 668 10.81 76.32 22.74
CA GLU A 668 11.88 75.36 23.01
C GLU A 668 11.78 73.91 22.50
N THR A 669 12.56 73.63 21.46
CA THR A 669 13.11 72.29 21.19
C THR A 669 13.88 71.75 22.41
N VAL A 670 13.28 70.86 23.18
CA VAL A 670 13.97 70.10 24.24
C VAL A 670 14.91 69.07 23.59
N TYR A 671 16.21 69.34 23.65
CA TYR A 671 17.24 68.36 23.31
C TYR A 671 17.34 67.31 24.44
N ILE A 672 17.00 66.05 24.14
CA ILE A 672 17.20 64.94 25.08
C ILE A 672 18.58 64.32 24.79
N PRO A 673 19.54 64.37 25.75
CA PRO A 673 20.85 63.76 25.55
C PRO A 673 20.78 62.23 25.66
N TYR A 674 21.51 61.54 24.79
CA TYR A 674 21.71 60.09 24.90
C TYR A 674 22.50 59.75 26.17
N TYR A 675 21.96 58.86 27.01
CA TYR A 675 22.64 58.35 28.19
C TYR A 675 23.33 57.01 27.88
N THR A 676 24.66 57.03 27.73
CA THR A 676 25.48 55.82 27.64
C THR A 676 25.86 55.32 29.04
N PRO A 677 25.56 54.06 29.43
CA PRO A 677 25.99 53.53 30.71
C PRO A 677 27.50 53.21 30.69
N GLU A 678 28.27 53.75 31.65
CA GLU A 678 29.64 53.28 31.90
C GLU A 678 29.64 51.94 32.66
N PRO A 679 30.58 51.02 32.37
CA PRO A 679 30.72 49.76 33.10
C PRO A 679 31.50 49.93 34.40
N VAL A 680 30.96 49.39 35.50
CA VAL A 680 31.62 49.35 36.81
C VAL A 680 32.85 48.43 36.77
N SER A 681 34.00 48.94 37.25
CA SER A 681 35.24 48.15 37.38
C SER A 681 35.62 47.90 38.84
N THR A 682 35.99 46.66 39.15
CA THR A 682 36.92 46.27 40.24
C THR A 682 37.63 44.99 39.77
N SER A 683 38.88 45.05 39.30
CA SER A 683 40.13 44.77 40.06
C SER A 683 40.09 43.46 40.88
N ARG A 684 41.03 42.50 40.78
CA ARG A 684 42.52 42.58 40.78
C ARG A 684 43.14 41.38 40.02
N VAL A 685 44.18 41.54 39.16
CA VAL A 685 45.66 41.66 39.39
C VAL A 685 46.41 40.32 39.57
N MET A 686 47.20 39.94 38.56
CA MET A 686 48.67 39.67 38.55
C MET A 686 49.05 39.18 37.13
N GLU A 687 49.86 39.93 36.35
CA GLU A 687 51.34 39.77 36.19
C GLU A 687 51.74 38.41 35.57
N THR A 688 52.55 38.32 34.50
CA THR A 688 53.83 39.02 34.25
C THR A 688 54.23 39.07 32.75
N SER A 689 55.00 40.12 32.35
CA SER A 689 56.14 40.19 31.37
C SER A 689 56.18 39.31 30.07
N GLN A 690 56.74 39.73 28.91
CA GLN A 690 57.75 40.77 28.63
C GLN A 690 57.86 41.20 27.12
N GLN A 691 58.16 42.49 26.89
CA GLN A 691 58.89 43.20 25.78
C GLN A 691 59.29 42.43 24.48
N MET A 692 59.26 42.97 23.25
CA MET A 692 59.81 44.23 22.69
C MET A 692 59.13 44.58 21.34
N GLY A 693 58.69 45.83 21.08
CA GLY A 693 59.41 46.83 20.24
C GLY A 693 58.81 46.95 18.81
N SER A 694 58.86 48.04 18.05
CA SER A 694 59.27 49.45 18.28
C SER A 694 58.85 50.33 17.06
N LYS A 695 58.23 51.51 17.28
CA LYS A 695 58.06 52.66 16.31
C LYS A 695 57.21 52.37 15.03
N MET A 696 56.65 53.32 14.29
CA MET A 696 56.34 54.78 14.44
C MET A 696 55.29 55.17 13.37
N TYR A 697 54.48 56.21 13.63
CA TYR A 697 53.80 57.12 12.66
C TYR A 697 53.04 56.58 11.42
N GLY A 698 51.84 57.12 11.18
CA GLY A 698 51.30 57.26 9.81
C GLY A 698 49.79 57.12 9.68
N ASN A 699 49.06 58.22 9.83
CA ASN A 699 47.64 58.31 9.50
C ASN A 699 47.39 58.29 7.98
N THR A 700 46.14 57.98 7.61
CA THR A 700 45.34 58.47 6.44
C THR A 700 45.65 57.90 5.04
N ASP A 701 44.67 57.66 4.14
CA ASP A 701 43.21 57.48 4.27
C ASP A 701 42.62 56.86 2.97
N PHE A 702 41.38 56.37 3.01
CA PHE A 702 40.42 56.10 1.90
C PHE A 702 40.70 55.16 0.69
N ASP A 703 39.64 54.41 0.38
CA ASP A 703 39.09 53.93 -0.91
C ASP A 703 39.82 52.95 -1.86
N GLY A 704 39.09 51.86 -2.23
CA GLY A 704 38.89 51.55 -3.66
C GLY A 704 39.03 50.09 -4.18
N VAL A 705 37.94 49.33 -4.15
CA VAL A 705 37.52 48.31 -5.17
C VAL A 705 38.25 46.94 -5.30
N CYS A 706 37.48 45.88 -5.00
CA CYS A 706 37.39 44.50 -5.56
C CYS A 706 38.55 43.78 -6.29
N VAL A 707 38.92 42.58 -5.80
CA VAL A 707 39.26 41.36 -6.59
C VAL A 707 38.75 40.09 -5.87
N ILE A 708 38.45 39.01 -6.61
CA ILE A 708 37.85 37.73 -6.17
C ILE A 708 38.85 36.56 -6.34
N ARG A 709 39.05 35.66 -5.35
CA ARG A 709 38.85 34.17 -5.44
C ARG A 709 39.26 33.33 -4.20
N HIS A 710 38.48 32.25 -3.99
CA HIS A 710 38.61 30.96 -3.26
C HIS A 710 39.99 30.51 -2.67
N ASP A 711 40.08 29.71 -1.59
CA ASP A 711 39.14 28.72 -0.97
C ASP A 711 39.39 28.56 0.57
N GLY A 712 38.77 27.66 1.38
CA GLY A 712 37.72 26.64 1.15
C GLY A 712 37.62 25.56 2.28
N ILE A 713 36.59 24.68 2.19
CA ILE A 713 36.35 23.35 2.85
C ILE A 713 36.04 23.23 4.38
N GLU A 714 34.88 22.60 4.63
CA GLU A 714 34.33 21.80 5.77
C GLU A 714 34.28 22.28 7.25
N ALA A 715 33.06 22.22 7.80
CA ALA A 715 32.77 21.79 9.19
C ALA A 715 31.39 21.10 9.26
N GLN A 716 31.33 19.96 9.97
CA GLN A 716 30.11 19.15 10.14
C GLN A 716 29.20 19.68 11.27
N TYR A 717 27.89 19.43 11.19
CA TYR A 717 26.96 19.59 12.32
C TYR A 717 26.31 18.25 12.69
N THR A 718 26.59 17.77 13.90
CA THR A 718 25.98 16.57 14.48
C THR A 718 24.78 16.94 15.36
N ILE A 719 23.70 16.17 15.23
CA ILE A 719 22.45 16.35 15.98
C ILE A 719 22.62 15.79 17.40
N VAL A 720 22.24 16.57 18.42
CA VAL A 720 22.15 16.09 19.81
C VAL A 720 20.71 15.69 20.12
N GLN A 721 20.53 14.43 20.52
CA GLN A 721 19.27 13.86 20.97
C GLN A 721 19.37 13.63 22.49
N MET A 722 18.48 14.23 23.27
CA MET A 722 18.43 14.02 24.73
C MET A 722 17.72 12.69 25.05
N VAL A 723 18.31 11.92 25.97
CA VAL A 723 17.75 10.71 26.56
C VAL A 723 17.71 10.92 28.08
N ASP A 724 16.56 10.63 28.69
CA ASP A 724 16.32 10.84 30.12
C ASP A 724 16.98 9.79 31.03
N GLU A 725 17.14 10.15 32.30
CA GLU A 725 18.03 9.50 33.27
C GLU A 725 17.59 8.10 33.75
N ALA A 726 18.58 7.25 34.02
CA ALA A 726 18.42 6.03 34.79
C ALA A 726 18.66 6.28 36.30
N ARG A 727 17.80 5.75 37.17
CA ARG A 727 18.05 5.66 38.62
C ARG A 727 18.25 4.22 39.06
N ILE A 728 19.41 3.95 39.66
CA ILE A 728 19.76 2.66 40.27
C ILE A 728 19.27 2.63 41.72
N HIS A 729 18.67 1.51 42.12
CA HIS A 729 18.73 1.03 43.50
C HIS A 729 18.87 -0.49 43.51
N ALA A 730 19.84 -1.00 44.26
CA ALA A 730 20.10 -2.43 44.43
C ALA A 730 19.78 -2.88 45.86
N THR A 731 19.18 -4.06 46.00
CA THR A 731 19.27 -4.95 47.18
C THR A 731 18.63 -6.30 46.79
N VAL A 732 19.41 -7.37 46.64
CA VAL A 732 19.66 -8.44 47.64
C VAL A 732 18.40 -9.27 47.94
N GLY A 733 18.46 -10.55 47.55
CA GLY A 733 17.40 -11.56 47.70
C GLY A 733 17.64 -12.72 46.74
#